data_AF-A0A318HS41-F1
#
_entry.id   AF-A0A318HS41-F1
#
_cell.length_a   1.000
_cell.length_b   1.000
_cell.length_c   1.000
_cell.angle_alpha   90.00
_cell.angle_beta   90.00
_cell.angle_gamma   90.00
#
_symmetry.space_group_name_H-M   'P 1'
#
loop_
_entity.id
_entity.type
_entity.pdbx_description
1 polymer ?
#
loop_
_entity_poly.entity_id
_entity_poly.type
_entity_poly.pdbx_seq_one_letter_code
_entity_poly.pdbx_strand_id
1 'polypeptide(L)'
;MKKFLLFIAMAFVGLAQAQTKDAKQLRIYLNPGHGCYGPNDRPLPTIPYPNLPETGRPGKNGFYESTTVLMRTLPMVDKLVKMGVKRENIMLSRTDNGPYPYVEGNAENKKFDRALSEICEEVDANNMDFFISVHSNAATDGGNTNYPLILYRGRDGENGDLVAGSRDMAMKMWEPHYMDELDPQSFYSRTNVNVRGDISFYGSSAVRKGTHGDYEGYLGVLKHGVPGFLIEGYFHTYQPARHRALNADYCKQDAIRMTRGLAQIFNLQPETTGYIMGTVKDLHQLIVNPLFHYAPRTNDQWMPLNGAKVTLFKGDKALKSYQVDTLYNGIFVFEDLEPGEYSVRATLDGYKPQGNFTADATSTEYQKLVAQSMDKLVVKANQTAYTKLYLEAVGFEPPKQNFKNYPDPVQPAYLTMPEALNMKTEEAVTLKLKGVVKRAICREGKTVILTDDNGTPQLYLVNNATKKIEKQISTNGLPAAETDNKGFHSRLNDIAFTADGQLVGVNSVQCQFSDEQVDVDEGYKRGTLRIFKWQDMDANPTEWLTTQSSVNFYNADMGKTVAVSGAAKSCKVIVGATNANGVAKGIRNLVLYVENNTITASLFTEKTFNASSNLTEVKLGKDYKLSASPFGDEQWVVDGNVTPPMEFQPAQSSNVDSKVLGRLPANILGGEGEVAAASGAVFFKYAKHTLLATPYLKDEKVAGLRLFDVSEGLEKAQLIKTSSLDLASPLQNVGFMAATATVNGTDITLTLVADSVLTNFTTKGVEQPAVKGVYAYNLRLAQTGERYTFSFDANAQPTTAKLVFTDAKTGTEVGQLPLNNVIEGHNSFDFATDQLPGALKQELNWAVCLTGNHIAMINRINPEAATTAYNRATVAIDKSTESDFFGRIYVGESDKKKAEATGVYVCNANGVRTNTMPYKGGQNLTGNYRMSVDATGKLYIAEYSDNNSGVFIANPAQMEGNFQQFFIGQRNEKGLITNDGQNVGSSASMVLATGSGADAKLYVCLEDLKAAIGVYNIGQADGSVLTSWNKEPSKMLKVAGLINTDDNLAAGPDGGLWVAQFRGAGNNTKGVPSLMFVDKDGNCTFNSGNPDWADNLNGSRRSGFAVSDDGKTLVICDGSYALQFFDVAWNGSTPTLTKKYSYEGIGAEVYQMAFDPAGNLVCAGKQVYVLSIPTELNQTITPAKRSLTVKRQTTMGVEQPAGRKRVVSVSYYNAAGMQSAQPFEGVNIVVTRYADGTKKTEKVIR
;
A
#
# COMPACT_ATOMS: atom_id res chain seq x y z
N MET A 1 -23.72 25.94 -70.46
CA MET A 1 -22.57 26.05 -69.53
C MET A 1 -22.49 27.39 -68.79
N LYS A 2 -22.58 28.57 -69.43
CA LYS A 2 -22.49 29.89 -68.75
C LYS A 2 -23.59 30.20 -67.70
N LYS A 3 -24.81 29.64 -67.82
CA LYS A 3 -25.90 29.85 -66.82
C LYS A 3 -25.80 28.92 -65.59
N PHE A 4 -25.14 27.76 -65.71
CA PHE A 4 -24.91 26.82 -64.60
C PHE A 4 -23.71 27.24 -63.74
N LEU A 5 -22.66 27.80 -64.35
CA LEU A 5 -21.50 28.37 -63.65
C LEU A 5 -21.83 29.64 -62.86
N LEU A 6 -22.80 30.45 -63.32
CA LEU A 6 -23.25 31.65 -62.58
C LEU A 6 -24.07 31.32 -61.33
N PHE A 7 -24.86 30.24 -61.35
CA PHE A 7 -25.65 29.78 -60.20
C PHE A 7 -24.78 29.13 -59.11
N ILE A 8 -23.77 28.36 -59.52
CA ILE A 8 -22.79 27.77 -58.60
C ILE A 8 -21.88 28.86 -58.00
N ALA A 9 -21.47 29.87 -58.79
CA ALA A 9 -20.71 31.01 -58.28
C ALA A 9 -21.53 31.89 -57.31
N MET A 10 -22.83 32.12 -57.56
CA MET A 10 -23.69 32.88 -56.61
C MET A 10 -23.98 32.12 -55.31
N ALA A 11 -24.09 30.79 -55.35
CA ALA A 11 -24.26 29.96 -54.15
C ALA A 11 -22.99 29.92 -53.27
N PHE A 12 -21.79 29.89 -53.89
CA PHE A 12 -20.51 29.99 -53.17
C PHE A 12 -20.23 31.41 -52.63
N VAL A 13 -20.70 32.46 -53.30
CA VAL A 13 -20.55 33.85 -52.82
C VAL A 13 -21.49 34.16 -51.65
N GLY A 14 -22.71 33.60 -51.60
CA GLY A 14 -23.65 33.79 -50.48
C GLY A 14 -23.22 33.10 -49.17
N LEU A 15 -22.65 31.90 -49.27
CA LEU A 15 -22.08 31.14 -48.14
C LEU A 15 -20.85 31.81 -47.53
N ALA A 16 -19.96 32.34 -48.36
CA ALA A 16 -18.83 33.14 -47.90
C ALA A 16 -19.27 34.48 -47.32
N GLN A 17 -20.35 35.09 -47.84
CA GLN A 17 -20.85 36.39 -47.35
C GLN A 17 -21.51 36.30 -45.97
N ALA A 18 -22.29 35.26 -45.64
CA ALA A 18 -22.95 35.16 -44.32
C ALA A 18 -21.96 34.89 -43.16
N GLN A 19 -20.95 34.04 -43.38
CA GLN A 19 -19.87 33.78 -42.40
C GLN A 19 -18.85 34.95 -42.29
N THR A 20 -18.96 35.99 -43.13
CA THR A 20 -18.11 37.19 -43.10
C THR A 20 -18.88 38.49 -42.79
N LYS A 21 -20.19 38.41 -42.49
CA LYS A 21 -20.98 39.57 -42.06
C LYS A 21 -20.43 40.13 -40.75
N ASP A 22 -20.36 41.46 -40.65
CA ASP A 22 -20.11 42.14 -39.39
C ASP A 22 -21.19 41.77 -38.37
N ALA A 23 -20.82 41.59 -37.10
CA ALA A 23 -21.75 41.18 -36.05
C ALA A 23 -23.00 42.07 -35.97
N LYS A 24 -22.90 43.37 -36.31
CA LYS A 24 -24.02 44.32 -36.30
C LYS A 24 -25.01 44.10 -37.45
N GLN A 25 -24.65 43.34 -38.48
CA GLN A 25 -25.50 43.02 -39.63
C GLN A 25 -26.16 41.65 -39.54
N LEU A 26 -25.68 40.79 -38.62
CA LEU A 26 -26.16 39.42 -38.46
C LEU A 26 -27.58 39.38 -37.90
N ARG A 27 -28.48 38.65 -38.57
CA ARG A 27 -29.89 38.44 -38.18
C ARG A 27 -30.14 36.99 -37.75
N ILE A 28 -30.46 36.79 -36.48
CA ILE A 28 -30.58 35.46 -35.87
C ILE A 28 -32.03 35.23 -35.43
N TYR A 29 -32.58 34.08 -35.83
CA TYR A 29 -33.86 33.61 -35.35
C TYR A 29 -33.65 32.47 -34.34
N LEU A 30 -34.12 32.68 -33.11
CA LEU A 30 -34.08 31.71 -32.03
C LEU A 30 -35.50 31.14 -31.81
N ASN A 31 -35.66 29.83 -31.94
CA ASN A 31 -36.93 29.16 -31.67
C ASN A 31 -36.82 28.29 -30.40
N PRO A 32 -37.27 28.77 -29.23
CA PRO A 32 -37.53 27.87 -28.12
C PRO A 32 -38.73 26.99 -28.47
N GLY A 33 -38.52 25.69 -28.61
CA GLY A 33 -39.57 24.75 -29.04
C GLY A 33 -40.80 24.73 -28.11
N HIS A 34 -41.96 24.30 -28.64
CA HIS A 34 -43.22 24.18 -27.90
C HIS A 34 -43.71 25.52 -27.31
N GLY A 35 -44.61 25.53 -26.31
CA GLY A 35 -44.97 26.79 -25.62
C GLY A 35 -46.14 26.77 -24.63
N CYS A 36 -46.89 25.68 -24.48
CA CYS A 36 -48.03 25.60 -23.55
C CYS A 36 -47.89 24.44 -22.57
N TYR A 37 -48.56 24.47 -21.41
CA TYR A 37 -48.46 23.41 -20.38
C TYR A 37 -49.32 22.16 -20.68
N GLY A 38 -49.47 21.82 -21.97
CA GLY A 38 -50.32 20.74 -22.48
C GLY A 38 -49.61 19.39 -22.61
N PRO A 39 -50.33 18.33 -23.02
CA PRO A 39 -49.72 17.02 -23.29
C PRO A 39 -48.62 17.07 -24.37
N ASN A 40 -48.75 17.95 -25.37
CA ASN A 40 -47.75 18.16 -26.43
C ASN A 40 -46.41 18.72 -25.92
N ASP A 41 -46.37 19.18 -24.67
CA ASP A 41 -45.19 19.78 -24.03
C ASP A 41 -44.42 18.79 -23.15
N ARG A 42 -44.69 17.50 -23.35
CA ARG A 42 -43.99 16.36 -22.75
C ARG A 42 -43.76 16.50 -21.23
N PRO A 43 -44.84 16.73 -20.45
CA PRO A 43 -44.76 16.84 -18.99
C PRO A 43 -44.23 15.55 -18.37
N LEU A 44 -43.24 15.66 -17.47
CA LEU A 44 -42.68 14.51 -16.75
C LEU A 44 -42.50 14.79 -15.25
N PRO A 45 -42.80 13.81 -14.37
CA PRO A 45 -42.67 13.99 -12.93
C PRO A 45 -41.21 14.05 -12.49
N THR A 46 -40.94 14.81 -11.44
CA THR A 46 -39.62 14.88 -10.76
C THR A 46 -39.84 14.73 -9.25
N ILE A 47 -38.79 14.46 -8.48
CA ILE A 47 -38.90 14.35 -7.01
C ILE A 47 -39.64 15.55 -6.38
N PRO A 48 -39.25 16.82 -6.64
CA PRO A 48 -39.95 17.98 -6.05
C PRO A 48 -41.32 18.25 -6.67
N TYR A 49 -41.56 17.78 -7.90
CA TYR A 49 -42.80 18.05 -8.65
C TYR A 49 -43.35 16.75 -9.27
N PRO A 50 -43.98 15.88 -8.45
CA PRO A 50 -44.68 14.70 -8.96
C PRO A 50 -45.92 15.09 -9.76
N ASN A 51 -46.51 14.12 -10.47
CA ASN A 51 -47.75 14.34 -11.20
C ASN A 51 -48.91 14.65 -10.23
N LEU A 52 -49.70 15.66 -10.57
CA LEU A 52 -50.94 16.01 -9.88
C LEU A 52 -52.01 14.96 -10.20
N PRO A 53 -52.77 14.46 -9.19
CA PRO A 53 -53.82 13.47 -9.40
C PRO A 53 -54.87 13.88 -10.44
N GLU A 54 -55.20 15.17 -10.51
CA GLU A 54 -56.29 15.70 -11.34
C GLU A 54 -55.94 15.77 -12.83
N THR A 55 -54.65 15.94 -13.15
CA THR A 55 -54.21 16.21 -14.52
C THR A 55 -53.27 15.15 -15.09
N GLY A 56 -52.77 14.23 -14.26
CA GLY A 56 -51.75 13.24 -14.62
C GLY A 56 -50.40 13.86 -15.00
N ARG A 57 -50.19 15.14 -14.70
CA ARG A 57 -49.04 15.98 -15.13
C ARG A 57 -48.52 16.78 -13.94
N PRO A 58 -47.27 17.25 -13.94
CA PRO A 58 -46.76 18.04 -12.83
C PRO A 58 -47.35 19.45 -12.84
N GLY A 59 -47.30 20.14 -11.70
CA GLY A 59 -47.75 21.53 -11.57
C GLY A 59 -46.91 22.51 -12.41
N LYS A 60 -47.26 23.81 -12.42
CA LYS A 60 -46.60 24.85 -13.25
C LYS A 60 -45.06 24.89 -13.13
N ASN A 61 -44.53 24.55 -11.96
CA ASN A 61 -43.09 24.57 -11.68
C ASN A 61 -42.38 23.25 -12.02
N GLY A 62 -43.14 22.23 -12.45
CA GLY A 62 -42.61 20.94 -12.84
C GLY A 62 -41.91 20.95 -14.19
N PHE A 63 -41.44 19.79 -14.61
CA PHE A 63 -40.76 19.67 -15.89
C PHE A 63 -41.76 19.71 -17.05
N TYR A 64 -41.52 20.66 -17.94
CA TYR A 64 -42.16 20.85 -19.24
C TYR A 64 -41.08 21.22 -20.24
N GLU A 65 -41.05 20.59 -21.42
CA GLU A 65 -39.99 20.83 -22.40
C GLU A 65 -39.91 22.31 -22.77
N SER A 66 -41.06 22.94 -23.05
CA SER A 66 -41.16 24.37 -23.39
C SER A 66 -40.54 25.27 -22.33
N THR A 67 -40.66 24.90 -21.05
CA THR A 67 -40.17 25.70 -19.92
C THR A 67 -38.65 25.65 -19.88
N THR A 68 -38.06 24.46 -19.99
CA THR A 68 -36.60 24.33 -19.92
C THR A 68 -35.93 24.85 -21.18
N VAL A 69 -36.49 24.63 -22.38
CA VAL A 69 -35.92 25.17 -23.62
C VAL A 69 -36.03 26.69 -23.70
N LEU A 70 -37.07 27.29 -23.10
CA LEU A 70 -37.16 28.75 -22.97
C LEU A 70 -36.04 29.29 -22.07
N MET A 71 -35.79 28.65 -20.92
CA MET A 71 -34.66 28.99 -20.03
C MET A 71 -33.28 28.79 -20.70
N ARG A 72 -33.19 27.90 -21.69
CA ARG A 72 -31.97 27.66 -22.49
C ARG A 72 -31.82 28.62 -23.68
N THR A 73 -32.90 29.27 -24.11
CA THR A 73 -32.89 30.13 -25.31
C THR A 73 -32.82 31.62 -24.95
N LEU A 74 -33.57 32.08 -23.95
CA LEU A 74 -33.60 33.49 -23.57
C LEU A 74 -32.21 34.07 -23.24
N PRO A 75 -31.34 33.37 -22.48
CA PRO A 75 -30.02 33.93 -22.16
C PRO A 75 -29.09 34.04 -23.38
N MET A 76 -29.37 33.34 -24.48
CA MET A 76 -28.60 33.49 -25.71
C MET A 76 -28.71 34.92 -26.27
N VAL A 77 -29.86 35.57 -26.10
CA VAL A 77 -30.10 36.95 -26.57
C VAL A 77 -29.08 37.91 -25.95
N ASP A 78 -28.98 37.91 -24.63
CA ASP A 78 -28.08 38.80 -23.90
C ASP A 78 -26.61 38.51 -24.24
N LYS A 79 -26.25 37.23 -24.43
CA LYS A 79 -24.89 36.82 -24.79
C LYS A 79 -24.52 37.23 -26.21
N LEU A 80 -25.41 37.04 -27.18
CA LEU A 80 -25.21 37.48 -28.56
C LEU A 80 -25.08 39.01 -28.65
N VAL A 81 -25.87 39.76 -27.85
CA VAL A 81 -25.73 41.21 -27.74
C VAL A 81 -24.36 41.61 -27.20
N LYS A 82 -23.87 40.94 -26.15
CA LYS A 82 -22.52 41.16 -25.62
C LYS A 82 -21.41 40.81 -26.64
N MET A 83 -21.68 39.88 -27.55
CA MET A 83 -20.77 39.51 -28.65
C MET A 83 -20.85 40.44 -29.88
N GLY A 84 -21.69 41.47 -29.83
CA GLY A 84 -21.78 42.53 -30.86
C GLY A 84 -22.98 42.44 -31.81
N VAL A 85 -23.87 41.45 -31.64
CA VAL A 85 -25.10 41.35 -32.42
C VAL A 85 -26.11 42.41 -31.94
N LYS A 86 -26.74 43.12 -32.86
CA LYS A 86 -27.77 44.10 -32.52
C LYS A 86 -29.03 43.42 -31.99
N ARG A 87 -29.61 43.92 -30.89
CA ARG A 87 -30.80 43.34 -30.29
C ARG A 87 -31.98 43.28 -31.26
N GLU A 88 -32.15 44.30 -32.10
CA GLU A 88 -33.19 44.37 -33.13
C GLU A 88 -33.03 43.33 -34.25
N ASN A 89 -31.87 42.70 -34.37
CA ASN A 89 -31.61 41.63 -35.33
C ASN A 89 -31.83 40.22 -34.75
N ILE A 90 -32.19 40.10 -33.47
CA ILE A 90 -32.47 38.81 -32.83
C ILE A 90 -33.98 38.66 -32.67
N MET A 91 -34.57 37.71 -33.40
CA MET A 91 -35.99 37.37 -33.30
C MET A 91 -36.17 36.09 -32.50
N LEU A 92 -37.27 36.02 -31.73
CA LEU A 92 -37.67 34.82 -31.04
C LEU A 92 -39.08 34.43 -31.47
N SER A 93 -39.32 33.14 -31.66
CA SER A 93 -40.69 32.66 -31.95
C SER A 93 -41.64 32.90 -30.77
N ARG A 94 -41.11 32.90 -29.55
CA ARG A 94 -41.84 33.23 -28.31
C ARG A 94 -40.87 33.67 -27.22
N THR A 95 -41.40 34.38 -26.23
CA THR A 95 -40.65 34.85 -25.06
C THR A 95 -41.23 34.39 -23.72
N ASP A 96 -42.35 33.65 -23.75
CA ASP A 96 -43.07 33.18 -22.56
C ASP A 96 -43.79 31.84 -22.86
N ASN A 97 -44.39 31.24 -21.83
CA ASN A 97 -45.20 30.01 -21.88
C ASN A 97 -46.62 30.25 -21.35
N GLY A 98 -47.62 29.56 -21.88
CA GLY A 98 -48.97 29.60 -21.30
C GLY A 98 -50.13 29.14 -22.16
N PRO A 99 -51.37 29.41 -21.70
CA PRO A 99 -51.74 29.72 -20.31
C PRO A 99 -51.57 28.51 -19.35
N TYR A 100 -51.45 28.79 -18.05
CA TYR A 100 -51.54 27.77 -16.98
C TYR A 100 -52.72 28.09 -16.06
N PRO A 101 -53.59 27.11 -15.71
CA PRO A 101 -53.56 25.72 -16.16
C PRO A 101 -53.90 25.59 -17.66
N TYR A 102 -53.35 24.55 -18.31
CA TYR A 102 -53.68 24.23 -19.69
C TYR A 102 -55.14 23.77 -19.81
N VAL A 103 -55.87 24.35 -20.76
CA VAL A 103 -57.23 23.96 -21.12
C VAL A 103 -57.24 23.51 -22.58
N GLU A 104 -57.69 22.28 -22.84
CA GLU A 104 -57.76 21.74 -24.20
C GLU A 104 -58.66 22.59 -25.10
N GLY A 105 -58.24 22.83 -26.35
CA GLY A 105 -59.00 23.61 -27.33
C GLY A 105 -59.04 25.13 -27.11
N ASN A 106 -58.45 25.66 -26.03
CA ASN A 106 -58.40 27.10 -25.79
C ASN A 106 -57.54 27.81 -26.85
N ALA A 107 -58.10 28.84 -27.49
CA ALA A 107 -57.41 29.64 -28.49
C ALA A 107 -56.15 30.34 -27.94
N GLU A 108 -56.11 30.63 -26.64
CA GLU A 108 -54.93 31.22 -25.97
C GLU A 108 -53.70 30.30 -26.03
N ASN A 109 -53.86 28.97 -26.10
CA ASN A 109 -52.73 28.05 -26.22
C ASN A 109 -51.91 28.34 -27.48
N LYS A 110 -52.56 28.74 -28.59
CA LYS A 110 -51.91 28.99 -29.89
C LYS A 110 -51.03 30.24 -29.90
N LYS A 111 -51.16 31.13 -28.90
CA LYS A 111 -50.27 32.29 -28.76
C LYS A 111 -48.87 31.89 -28.30
N PHE A 112 -48.77 30.77 -27.58
CA PHE A 112 -47.51 30.28 -27.05
C PHE A 112 -47.01 29.06 -27.82
N ASP A 113 -47.89 28.10 -28.12
CA ASP A 113 -47.61 26.95 -28.97
C ASP A 113 -47.96 27.30 -30.44
N ARG A 114 -47.09 28.11 -31.05
CA ARG A 114 -47.27 28.65 -32.40
C ARG A 114 -47.21 27.55 -33.46
N ALA A 115 -48.00 27.69 -34.52
CA ALA A 115 -47.97 26.74 -35.63
C ALA A 115 -46.60 26.78 -36.33
N LEU A 116 -46.00 25.60 -36.57
CA LEU A 116 -44.67 25.50 -37.19
C LEU A 116 -44.61 26.20 -38.57
N SER A 117 -45.71 26.15 -39.34
CA SER A 117 -45.81 26.85 -40.62
C SER A 117 -45.73 28.37 -40.48
N GLU A 118 -46.30 28.94 -39.43
CA GLU A 118 -46.23 30.40 -39.16
C GLU A 118 -44.81 30.81 -38.77
N ILE A 119 -44.12 29.99 -37.97
CA ILE A 119 -42.72 30.22 -37.62
C ILE A 119 -41.85 30.20 -38.88
N CYS A 120 -42.04 29.21 -39.76
CA CYS A 120 -41.29 29.13 -41.02
C CYS A 120 -41.56 30.33 -41.96
N GLU A 121 -42.82 30.77 -42.09
CA GLU A 121 -43.13 31.98 -42.87
C GLU A 121 -42.50 33.24 -42.27
N GLU A 122 -42.50 33.37 -40.94
CA GLU A 122 -41.87 34.50 -40.25
C GLU A 122 -40.35 34.51 -40.45
N VAL A 123 -39.71 33.34 -40.40
CA VAL A 123 -38.26 33.19 -40.67
C VAL A 123 -37.91 33.63 -42.08
N ASP A 124 -38.67 33.17 -43.08
CA ASP A 124 -38.46 33.53 -44.49
C ASP A 124 -38.72 35.03 -44.75
N ALA A 125 -39.77 35.60 -44.16
CA ALA A 125 -40.18 36.99 -44.37
C ALA A 125 -39.20 38.03 -43.81
N ASN A 126 -38.37 37.66 -42.83
CA ASN A 126 -37.54 38.60 -42.08
C ASN A 126 -36.06 38.62 -42.48
N ASN A 127 -35.68 38.01 -43.62
CA ASN A 127 -34.31 37.97 -44.13
C ASN A 127 -33.29 37.50 -43.07
N MET A 128 -33.57 36.38 -42.41
CA MET A 128 -32.70 35.83 -41.36
C MET A 128 -31.43 35.20 -41.96
N ASP A 129 -30.32 35.32 -41.25
CA ASP A 129 -29.03 34.72 -41.61
C ASP A 129 -28.83 33.34 -40.98
N PHE A 130 -29.50 33.10 -39.85
CA PHE A 130 -29.38 31.87 -39.08
C PHE A 130 -30.67 31.53 -38.37
N PHE A 131 -31.01 30.25 -38.36
CA PHE A 131 -32.11 29.69 -37.58
C PHE A 131 -31.61 28.61 -36.63
N ILE A 132 -32.02 28.66 -35.36
CA ILE A 132 -31.84 27.57 -34.40
C ILE A 132 -33.12 27.27 -33.64
N SER A 133 -33.50 25.99 -33.63
CA SER A 133 -34.58 25.48 -32.80
C SER A 133 -34.01 24.69 -31.61
N VAL A 134 -34.33 25.08 -30.38
CA VAL A 134 -33.80 24.47 -29.15
C VAL A 134 -34.85 23.55 -28.54
N HIS A 135 -34.46 22.28 -28.32
CA HIS A 135 -35.32 21.19 -27.85
C HIS A 135 -34.60 20.25 -26.85
N SER A 136 -35.38 19.34 -26.25
CA SER A 136 -34.87 18.18 -25.50
C SER A 136 -35.55 16.89 -25.94
N ASN A 137 -34.81 15.78 -25.87
CA ASN A 137 -35.21 14.52 -26.48
C ASN A 137 -35.85 13.53 -25.51
N ALA A 138 -36.46 12.48 -26.06
CA ALA A 138 -37.07 11.39 -25.31
C ALA A 138 -36.63 10.02 -25.84
N ALA A 139 -36.46 9.06 -24.93
CA ALA A 139 -36.34 7.64 -25.20
C ALA A 139 -37.27 6.87 -24.24
N THR A 140 -36.75 5.93 -23.45
CA THR A 140 -37.48 5.27 -22.36
C THR A 140 -37.31 6.06 -21.07
N ASP A 141 -38.42 6.44 -20.40
CA ASP A 141 -38.35 7.12 -19.11
C ASP A 141 -37.67 6.24 -18.06
N GLY A 142 -36.70 6.82 -17.32
CA GLY A 142 -35.86 6.08 -16.39
C GLY A 142 -34.76 5.24 -17.05
N GLY A 143 -34.64 5.26 -18.37
CA GLY A 143 -33.55 4.62 -19.10
C GLY A 143 -32.23 5.40 -19.00
N ASN A 144 -31.13 4.75 -19.40
CA ASN A 144 -29.78 5.32 -19.34
C ASN A 144 -29.36 6.10 -20.61
N THR A 145 -30.27 6.28 -21.56
CA THR A 145 -29.98 6.99 -22.83
C THR A 145 -29.89 8.48 -22.59
N ASN A 146 -28.72 9.07 -22.84
CA ASN A 146 -28.53 10.52 -22.80
C ASN A 146 -27.39 10.94 -23.73
N TYR A 147 -27.70 11.80 -24.71
CA TYR A 147 -26.75 12.47 -25.60
C TYR A 147 -27.42 13.59 -26.41
N PRO A 148 -26.67 14.55 -26.93
CA PRO A 148 -27.22 15.54 -27.86
C PRO A 148 -27.44 14.97 -29.27
N LEU A 149 -28.41 15.55 -29.98
CA LEU A 149 -28.68 15.31 -31.40
C LEU A 149 -28.88 16.65 -32.11
N ILE A 150 -28.14 16.90 -33.18
CA ILE A 150 -28.28 18.12 -33.99
C ILE A 150 -28.77 17.72 -35.39
N LEU A 151 -29.92 18.28 -35.78
CA LEU A 151 -30.62 17.96 -37.02
C LEU A 151 -30.63 19.17 -37.96
N TYR A 152 -30.06 19.02 -39.15
CA TYR A 152 -30.21 20.01 -40.23
C TYR A 152 -31.21 19.51 -41.27
N ARG A 153 -31.80 20.42 -42.05
CA ARG A 153 -32.73 20.03 -43.12
C ARG A 153 -31.99 19.34 -44.25
N GLY A 154 -32.25 18.06 -44.48
CA GLY A 154 -31.69 17.30 -45.60
C GLY A 154 -31.32 15.86 -45.27
N ARG A 155 -30.32 15.34 -45.97
CA ARG A 155 -29.84 13.96 -45.88
C ARG A 155 -28.45 13.92 -45.25
N ASP A 156 -28.08 12.77 -44.69
CA ASP A 156 -26.75 12.55 -44.13
C ASP A 156 -25.66 12.64 -45.21
N GLY A 157 -24.46 13.07 -44.81
CA GLY A 157 -23.27 13.12 -45.67
C GLY A 157 -22.89 14.53 -46.14
N GLU A 158 -21.75 14.62 -46.84
CA GLU A 158 -21.28 15.88 -47.43
C GLU A 158 -22.26 16.36 -48.51
N ASN A 159 -22.58 17.67 -48.48
CA ASN A 159 -23.56 18.31 -49.37
C ASN A 159 -24.99 17.74 -49.28
N GLY A 160 -25.31 17.02 -48.20
CA GLY A 160 -26.65 16.48 -47.97
C GLY A 160 -27.67 17.52 -47.47
N ASP A 161 -27.24 18.72 -47.10
CA ASP A 161 -28.07 19.81 -46.63
C ASP A 161 -28.89 20.47 -47.75
N LEU A 162 -30.20 20.58 -47.56
CA LEU A 162 -31.12 21.23 -48.48
C LEU A 162 -31.15 22.76 -48.32
N VAL A 163 -30.49 23.29 -47.29
CA VAL A 163 -30.11 24.70 -47.19
C VAL A 163 -28.61 24.75 -46.97
N ALA A 164 -27.89 25.25 -47.98
CA ALA A 164 -26.45 25.20 -48.01
C ALA A 164 -25.81 25.84 -46.77
N GLY A 165 -24.84 25.15 -46.17
CA GLY A 165 -24.09 25.58 -44.98
C GLY A 165 -24.65 25.07 -43.66
N SER A 166 -25.90 24.58 -43.64
CA SER A 166 -26.55 24.13 -42.40
C SER A 166 -25.79 22.99 -41.70
N ARG A 167 -25.23 22.06 -42.47
CA ARG A 167 -24.43 20.96 -41.93
C ARG A 167 -23.13 21.45 -41.28
N ASP A 168 -22.40 22.35 -41.93
CA ASP A 168 -21.15 22.92 -41.39
C ASP A 168 -21.42 23.67 -40.08
N MET A 169 -22.51 24.44 -40.04
CA MET A 169 -22.95 25.13 -38.83
C MET A 169 -23.30 24.15 -37.70
N ALA A 170 -24.03 23.08 -37.99
CA ALA A 170 -24.36 22.04 -37.02
C ALA A 170 -23.10 21.33 -36.49
N MET A 171 -22.12 21.07 -37.34
CA MET A 171 -20.82 20.50 -36.95
C MET A 171 -20.03 21.42 -36.02
N LYS A 172 -19.97 22.73 -36.32
CA LYS A 172 -19.31 23.74 -35.47
C LYS A 172 -20.00 23.92 -34.11
N MET A 173 -21.30 23.66 -34.01
CA MET A 173 -22.04 23.72 -32.75
C MET A 173 -21.71 22.55 -31.81
N TRP A 174 -21.34 21.38 -32.36
CA TRP A 174 -21.22 20.14 -31.60
C TRP A 174 -20.26 20.26 -30.42
N GLU A 175 -19.00 20.61 -30.67
CA GLU A 175 -17.96 20.64 -29.64
C GLU A 175 -18.25 21.66 -28.52
N PRO A 176 -18.65 22.92 -28.81
CA PRO A 176 -19.02 23.89 -27.78
C PRO A 176 -20.23 23.47 -26.94
N HIS A 177 -21.23 22.81 -27.53
CA HIS A 177 -22.43 22.33 -26.85
C HIS A 177 -22.17 21.11 -25.96
N TYR A 178 -21.34 20.18 -26.43
CA TYR A 178 -21.12 18.89 -25.79
C TYR A 178 -20.59 19.05 -24.35
N MET A 179 -21.26 18.41 -23.38
CA MET A 179 -20.94 18.49 -21.94
C MET A 179 -21.02 17.10 -21.30
N ASP A 180 -19.85 16.49 -21.09
CA ASP A 180 -19.66 15.19 -20.48
C ASP A 180 -19.09 15.28 -19.05
N GLU A 181 -18.76 16.49 -18.60
CA GLU A 181 -18.14 16.72 -17.29
C GLU A 181 -19.12 16.46 -16.13
N LEU A 182 -20.38 16.88 -16.28
CA LEU A 182 -21.44 16.72 -15.26
C LEU A 182 -22.62 15.85 -15.73
N ASP A 183 -22.87 15.75 -17.03
CA ASP A 183 -24.01 15.01 -17.59
C ASP A 183 -23.51 13.77 -18.36
N PRO A 184 -23.70 12.56 -17.83
CA PRO A 184 -23.21 11.33 -18.47
C PRO A 184 -23.77 11.13 -19.88
N GLN A 185 -22.90 10.70 -20.80
CA GLN A 185 -23.19 10.51 -22.22
C GLN A 185 -23.16 9.03 -22.58
N SER A 186 -24.24 8.51 -23.18
CA SER A 186 -24.43 7.05 -23.29
C SER A 186 -23.80 6.41 -24.53
N PHE A 187 -23.43 7.16 -25.57
CA PHE A 187 -22.90 6.58 -26.83
C PHE A 187 -21.94 7.48 -27.61
N TYR A 188 -22.32 8.74 -27.84
CA TYR A 188 -21.53 9.70 -28.62
C TYR A 188 -20.40 10.32 -27.78
N SER A 189 -19.51 11.09 -28.42
CA SER A 189 -18.42 11.81 -27.75
C SER A 189 -18.12 13.14 -28.45
N ARG A 190 -17.18 13.93 -27.93
CA ARG A 190 -16.71 15.17 -28.59
C ARG A 190 -16.22 14.93 -30.03
N THR A 191 -15.68 13.74 -30.32
CA THR A 191 -15.15 13.37 -31.65
C THR A 191 -16.04 12.39 -32.43
N ASN A 192 -16.88 11.62 -31.74
CA ASN A 192 -17.92 10.77 -32.34
C ASN A 192 -19.27 11.51 -32.30
N VAL A 193 -19.57 12.26 -33.36
CA VAL A 193 -20.67 13.23 -33.37
C VAL A 193 -22.01 12.64 -33.82
N ASN A 194 -23.12 13.21 -33.32
CA ASN A 194 -24.48 12.89 -33.78
C ASN A 194 -25.13 14.09 -34.48
N VAL A 195 -24.58 14.44 -35.64
CA VAL A 195 -25.10 15.49 -36.53
C VAL A 195 -25.70 14.82 -37.75
N ARG A 196 -27.02 15.00 -37.97
CA ARG A 196 -27.79 14.22 -38.93
C ARG A 196 -28.68 15.09 -39.82
N GLY A 197 -28.89 14.65 -41.05
CA GLY A 197 -29.94 15.20 -41.92
C GLY A 197 -31.29 14.66 -41.47
N ASP A 198 -32.29 15.53 -41.26
CA ASP A 198 -33.61 15.15 -40.75
C ASP A 198 -34.31 14.10 -41.61
N ILE A 199 -34.20 14.15 -42.95
CA ILE A 199 -34.78 13.17 -43.87
C ILE A 199 -34.12 11.80 -43.69
N SER A 200 -32.80 11.74 -43.55
CA SER A 200 -32.08 10.47 -43.35
C SER A 200 -32.34 9.88 -41.97
N PHE A 201 -32.46 10.73 -40.94
CA PHE A 201 -32.73 10.28 -39.59
C PHE A 201 -34.12 9.67 -39.44
N TYR A 202 -35.15 10.31 -40.02
CA TYR A 202 -36.55 9.87 -39.91
C TYR A 202 -37.04 9.00 -41.07
N GLY A 203 -36.23 8.79 -42.12
CA GLY A 203 -36.53 7.91 -43.25
C GLY A 203 -37.66 8.39 -44.18
N SER A 204 -38.13 9.64 -44.05
CA SER A 204 -39.21 10.19 -44.87
C SER A 204 -39.11 11.72 -44.99
N SER A 205 -39.86 12.31 -45.92
CA SER A 205 -39.93 13.76 -46.13
C SER A 205 -41.32 14.21 -46.59
N ALA A 206 -41.63 15.51 -46.39
CA ALA A 206 -42.83 16.16 -46.92
C ALA A 206 -42.54 17.63 -47.23
N VAL A 207 -43.28 18.20 -48.19
CA VAL A 207 -43.09 19.59 -48.65
C VAL A 207 -44.03 20.54 -47.92
N ARG A 208 -43.51 21.60 -47.27
CA ARG A 208 -44.29 22.77 -46.85
C ARG A 208 -44.56 23.64 -48.08
N LYS A 209 -45.81 24.04 -48.29
CA LYS A 209 -46.18 25.06 -49.28
C LYS A 209 -46.28 26.41 -48.58
N GLY A 210 -45.60 27.42 -49.10
CA GLY A 210 -45.45 28.71 -48.42
C GLY A 210 -45.44 29.92 -49.34
N THR A 211 -45.59 31.12 -48.77
CA THR A 211 -45.63 32.37 -49.56
C THR A 211 -44.26 32.82 -50.04
N HIS A 212 -43.19 32.37 -49.37
CA HIS A 212 -41.80 32.68 -49.67
C HIS A 212 -41.02 31.51 -50.33
N GLY A 213 -41.67 30.34 -50.52
CA GLY A 213 -41.08 29.18 -51.15
C GLY A 213 -41.70 27.84 -50.72
N ASP A 214 -41.42 26.81 -51.51
CA ASP A 214 -41.77 25.42 -51.22
C ASP A 214 -40.55 24.66 -50.71
N TYR A 215 -40.68 23.98 -49.57
CA TYR A 215 -39.53 23.43 -48.86
C TYR A 215 -39.75 21.97 -48.44
N GLU A 216 -38.89 21.07 -48.95
CA GLU A 216 -38.83 19.66 -48.55
C GLU A 216 -38.05 19.49 -47.24
N GLY A 217 -38.57 18.66 -46.34
CA GLY A 217 -37.89 18.21 -45.12
C GLY A 217 -38.76 17.25 -44.32
N TYR A 218 -38.25 16.71 -43.21
CA TYR A 218 -39.07 15.97 -42.26
C TYR A 218 -39.62 16.91 -41.18
N LEU A 219 -38.72 17.56 -40.43
CA LEU A 219 -39.06 18.40 -39.30
C LEU A 219 -39.75 19.69 -39.76
N GLY A 220 -41.01 19.87 -39.34
CA GLY A 220 -41.86 20.98 -39.78
C GLY A 220 -41.21 22.36 -39.61
N VAL A 221 -40.52 22.58 -38.49
CA VAL A 221 -39.90 23.87 -38.15
C VAL A 221 -38.69 24.23 -39.04
N LEU A 222 -38.04 23.24 -39.66
CA LEU A 222 -36.87 23.46 -40.51
C LEU A 222 -37.25 23.74 -41.97
N LYS A 223 -38.53 23.63 -42.35
CA LYS A 223 -38.97 23.70 -43.76
C LYS A 223 -39.02 25.15 -44.27
N HIS A 224 -37.95 25.93 -44.15
CA HIS A 224 -37.77 27.32 -44.61
C HIS A 224 -36.45 27.50 -45.38
N GLY A 225 -36.19 28.67 -45.99
CA GLY A 225 -35.02 28.94 -46.83
C GLY A 225 -33.72 29.30 -46.08
N VAL A 226 -33.80 29.54 -44.78
CA VAL A 226 -32.69 30.07 -43.96
C VAL A 226 -31.74 28.97 -43.44
N PRO A 227 -30.40 29.13 -43.52
CA PRO A 227 -29.43 28.18 -42.97
C PRO A 227 -29.59 27.98 -41.46
N GLY A 228 -29.49 26.76 -40.98
CA GLY A 228 -29.73 26.48 -39.57
C GLY A 228 -29.98 25.03 -39.23
N PHE A 229 -30.30 24.78 -37.96
CA PHE A 229 -30.53 23.44 -37.43
C PHE A 229 -31.44 23.44 -36.21
N LEU A 230 -31.95 22.26 -35.86
CA LEU A 230 -32.59 21.98 -34.59
C LEU A 230 -31.59 21.25 -33.69
N ILE A 231 -31.53 21.61 -32.42
CA ILE A 231 -30.71 20.94 -31.41
C ILE A 231 -31.57 20.35 -30.30
N GLU A 232 -31.47 19.03 -30.17
CA GLU A 232 -31.94 18.24 -29.05
C GLU A 232 -30.78 18.12 -28.04
N GLY A 233 -30.81 18.88 -26.94
CA GLY A 233 -29.61 19.04 -26.10
C GLY A 233 -29.29 17.87 -25.17
N TYR A 234 -30.33 17.21 -24.64
CA TYR A 234 -30.23 16.11 -23.68
C TYR A 234 -31.54 15.30 -23.72
N PHE A 235 -31.58 14.14 -23.07
CA PHE A 235 -32.79 13.35 -22.93
C PHE A 235 -33.52 13.67 -21.62
N HIS A 236 -34.73 14.22 -21.69
CA HIS A 236 -35.55 14.47 -20.49
C HIS A 236 -36.17 13.21 -19.88
N THR A 237 -36.05 12.07 -20.57
CA THR A 237 -36.32 10.73 -20.03
C THR A 237 -35.16 10.18 -19.21
N TYR A 238 -33.94 10.74 -19.36
CA TYR A 238 -32.85 10.51 -18.41
C TYR A 238 -33.08 11.39 -17.19
N GLN A 239 -33.56 10.76 -16.12
CA GLN A 239 -34.14 11.47 -14.97
C GLN A 239 -33.15 12.45 -14.30
N PRO A 240 -31.85 12.16 -14.15
CA PRO A 240 -30.89 13.14 -13.61
C PRO A 240 -30.75 14.41 -14.47
N ALA A 241 -30.71 14.29 -15.80
CA ALA A 241 -30.68 15.46 -16.69
C ALA A 241 -31.98 16.27 -16.59
N ARG A 242 -33.13 15.60 -16.44
CA ARG A 242 -34.42 16.26 -16.16
C ARG A 242 -34.38 17.10 -14.88
N HIS A 243 -33.80 16.59 -13.79
CA HIS A 243 -33.67 17.34 -12.53
C HIS A 243 -32.70 18.52 -12.65
N ARG A 244 -31.59 18.35 -13.38
CA ARG A 244 -30.67 19.47 -13.70
C ARG A 244 -31.38 20.56 -14.50
N ALA A 245 -32.23 20.19 -15.46
CA ALA A 245 -32.95 21.14 -16.31
C ALA A 245 -34.03 21.96 -15.59
N LEU A 246 -34.40 21.61 -14.35
CA LEU A 246 -35.23 22.48 -13.50
C LEU A 246 -34.47 23.71 -12.98
N ASN A 247 -33.14 23.65 -12.94
CA ASN A 247 -32.30 24.76 -12.48
C ASN A 247 -32.05 25.75 -13.63
N ALA A 248 -32.45 27.01 -13.43
CA ALA A 248 -32.32 28.05 -14.45
C ALA A 248 -30.85 28.37 -14.79
N ASP A 249 -29.92 28.27 -13.83
CA ASP A 249 -28.50 28.49 -14.08
C ASP A 249 -27.89 27.34 -14.91
N TYR A 250 -28.31 26.10 -14.70
CA TYR A 250 -27.96 24.97 -15.55
C TYR A 250 -28.40 25.21 -17.01
N CYS A 251 -29.66 25.60 -17.21
CA CYS A 251 -30.21 25.94 -18.52
C CYS A 251 -29.48 27.13 -19.17
N LYS A 252 -29.10 28.14 -18.38
CA LYS A 252 -28.31 29.27 -18.84
C LYS A 252 -26.90 28.88 -19.28
N GLN A 253 -26.25 27.94 -18.58
CA GLN A 253 -24.94 27.43 -19.00
C GLN A 253 -25.03 26.68 -20.34
N ASP A 254 -26.17 26.03 -20.62
CA ASP A 254 -26.43 25.45 -21.94
C ASP A 254 -26.59 26.51 -23.03
N ALA A 255 -27.32 27.59 -22.74
CA ALA A 255 -27.41 28.77 -23.59
C ALA A 255 -26.02 29.33 -23.95
N ILE A 256 -25.14 29.45 -22.94
CA ILE A 256 -23.78 29.97 -23.12
C ILE A 256 -22.98 29.07 -24.05
N ARG A 257 -23.03 27.75 -23.86
CA ARG A 257 -22.39 26.78 -24.76
C ARG A 257 -22.90 26.89 -26.20
N MET A 258 -24.21 27.05 -26.40
CA MET A 258 -24.77 27.30 -27.73
C MET A 258 -24.28 28.63 -28.31
N THR A 259 -24.21 29.72 -27.54
CA THR A 259 -23.68 30.99 -28.05
C THR A 259 -22.19 30.94 -28.41
N ARG A 260 -21.38 30.10 -27.75
CA ARG A 260 -20.00 29.83 -28.17
C ARG A 260 -19.94 29.14 -29.53
N GLY A 261 -20.85 28.20 -29.80
CA GLY A 261 -21.02 27.62 -31.13
C GLY A 261 -21.39 28.67 -32.18
N LEU A 262 -22.31 29.59 -31.86
CA LEU A 262 -22.64 30.71 -32.75
C LEU A 262 -21.44 31.65 -32.98
N ALA A 263 -20.64 31.91 -31.95
CA ALA A 263 -19.43 32.69 -32.08
C ALA A 263 -18.41 32.03 -33.03
N GLN A 264 -18.30 30.70 -33.01
CA GLN A 264 -17.47 29.95 -33.97
C GLN A 264 -18.04 29.98 -35.39
N ILE A 265 -19.36 29.91 -35.54
CA ILE A 265 -20.02 29.93 -36.86
C ILE A 265 -19.85 31.29 -37.55
N PHE A 266 -20.00 32.38 -36.80
CA PHE A 266 -20.03 33.75 -37.33
C PHE A 266 -18.78 34.58 -36.99
N ASN A 267 -17.76 33.96 -36.41
CA ASN A 267 -16.53 34.63 -35.96
C ASN A 267 -16.80 35.85 -35.05
N LEU A 268 -17.73 35.69 -34.10
CA LEU A 268 -18.08 36.74 -33.15
C LEU A 268 -16.99 36.91 -32.08
N GLN A 269 -16.96 38.07 -31.42
CA GLN A 269 -16.00 38.34 -30.35
C GLN A 269 -16.25 37.39 -29.15
N PRO A 270 -15.26 36.57 -28.75
CA PRO A 270 -15.41 35.68 -27.61
C PRO A 270 -15.44 36.46 -26.28
N GLU A 271 -16.00 35.86 -25.23
CA GLU A 271 -15.99 36.47 -23.90
C GLU A 271 -14.56 36.57 -23.33
N THR A 272 -14.25 37.65 -22.63
CA THR A 272 -12.95 37.84 -21.95
C THR A 272 -12.90 37.23 -20.55
N THR A 273 -14.05 36.78 -20.03
CA THR A 273 -14.22 36.14 -18.72
C THR A 273 -14.59 34.66 -18.89
N GLY A 274 -14.46 33.89 -17.81
CA GLY A 274 -14.81 32.47 -17.74
C GLY A 274 -15.84 32.16 -16.66
N TYR A 275 -16.08 30.86 -16.46
CA TYR A 275 -17.12 30.32 -15.58
C TYR A 275 -16.59 29.16 -14.75
N ILE A 276 -17.22 28.93 -13.60
CA ILE A 276 -17.12 27.67 -12.85
C ILE A 276 -18.53 27.09 -12.71
N MET A 277 -18.69 25.80 -12.97
CA MET A 277 -19.93 25.06 -12.78
C MET A 277 -19.65 23.73 -12.08
N GLY A 278 -20.52 23.30 -11.18
CA GLY A 278 -20.32 22.02 -10.51
C GLY A 278 -21.56 21.46 -9.83
N THR A 279 -21.36 20.33 -9.15
CA THR A 279 -22.38 19.69 -8.31
C THR A 279 -21.90 19.52 -6.87
N VAL A 280 -22.82 19.51 -5.91
CA VAL A 280 -22.57 19.12 -4.51
C VAL A 280 -23.42 17.89 -4.16
N LYS A 281 -22.77 16.80 -3.74
CA LYS A 281 -23.42 15.52 -3.45
C LYS A 281 -22.87 14.88 -2.16
N ASP A 282 -23.62 13.95 -1.61
CA ASP A 282 -23.19 13.12 -0.49
C ASP A 282 -22.03 12.20 -0.91
N LEU A 283 -21.08 11.94 0.00
CA LEU A 283 -19.93 11.07 -0.25
C LEU A 283 -20.29 9.57 -0.22
N HIS A 284 -21.30 9.17 0.57
CA HIS A 284 -21.61 7.77 0.87
C HIS A 284 -23.05 7.37 0.55
N GLN A 285 -23.98 8.32 0.59
CA GLN A 285 -25.40 8.05 0.40
C GLN A 285 -25.77 7.99 -1.09
N LEU A 286 -26.22 6.81 -1.53
CA LEU A 286 -26.87 6.66 -2.83
C LEU A 286 -28.27 7.30 -2.82
N ILE A 287 -28.66 7.91 -3.94
CA ILE A 287 -30.04 8.33 -4.14
C ILE A 287 -30.90 7.13 -4.51
N VAL A 288 -32.01 6.91 -3.79
CA VAL A 288 -32.96 5.83 -4.10
C VAL A 288 -34.35 6.45 -4.17
N ASN A 289 -34.87 6.59 -5.39
CA ASN A 289 -36.21 7.13 -5.62
C ASN A 289 -36.79 6.64 -6.97
N PRO A 290 -38.07 6.25 -7.05
CA PRO A 290 -38.71 5.84 -8.31
C PRO A 290 -38.72 6.90 -9.42
N LEU A 291 -38.50 8.18 -9.09
CA LEU A 291 -38.43 9.28 -10.05
C LEU A 291 -36.98 9.71 -10.35
N PHE A 292 -35.98 8.95 -9.88
CA PHE A 292 -34.56 9.26 -10.09
C PHE A 292 -33.73 7.99 -10.33
N HIS A 293 -33.84 7.44 -11.53
CA HIS A 293 -33.00 6.37 -12.05
C HIS A 293 -31.79 6.98 -12.75
N TYR A 294 -30.60 6.61 -12.31
CA TYR A 294 -29.33 7.14 -12.83
C TYR A 294 -28.57 6.08 -13.62
N ALA A 295 -27.70 6.55 -14.51
CA ALA A 295 -26.71 5.69 -15.13
C ALA A 295 -25.74 5.19 -14.04
N PRO A 296 -25.61 3.89 -13.83
CA PRO A 296 -24.77 3.32 -12.77
C PRO A 296 -23.32 3.79 -12.84
N ARG A 297 -22.65 3.92 -11.68
CA ARG A 297 -21.26 4.40 -11.56
C ARG A 297 -20.98 5.80 -12.10
N THR A 298 -22.01 6.58 -12.35
CA THR A 298 -21.84 8.00 -12.65
C THR A 298 -21.95 8.81 -11.37
N ASN A 299 -21.56 10.08 -11.42
CA ASN A 299 -21.76 11.00 -10.29
C ASN A 299 -23.26 11.11 -9.91
N ASP A 300 -24.19 10.75 -10.79
CA ASP A 300 -25.64 10.77 -10.54
C ASP A 300 -26.13 9.73 -9.54
N GLN A 301 -25.30 8.77 -9.15
CA GLN A 301 -25.65 7.80 -8.11
C GLN A 301 -25.72 8.40 -6.70
N TRP A 302 -25.01 9.50 -6.47
CA TRP A 302 -24.88 10.13 -5.16
C TRP A 302 -26.03 11.09 -4.88
N MET A 303 -26.50 11.12 -3.64
CA MET A 303 -27.56 12.03 -3.19
C MET A 303 -27.15 13.50 -3.37
N PRO A 304 -27.88 14.31 -4.18
CA PRO A 304 -27.63 15.75 -4.27
C PRO A 304 -27.92 16.47 -2.96
N LEU A 305 -27.02 17.37 -2.55
CA LEU A 305 -27.13 18.08 -1.27
C LEU A 305 -27.89 19.39 -1.43
N ASN A 306 -29.21 19.28 -1.36
CA ASN A 306 -30.14 20.41 -1.40
C ASN A 306 -29.80 21.43 -0.29
N GLY A 307 -29.74 22.72 -0.63
CA GLY A 307 -29.44 23.77 0.34
C GLY A 307 -27.97 23.90 0.75
N ALA A 308 -27.03 23.19 0.11
CA ALA A 308 -25.60 23.40 0.34
C ALA A 308 -25.17 24.82 -0.08
N LYS A 309 -24.29 25.45 0.71
CA LYS A 309 -23.66 26.73 0.38
C LYS A 309 -22.27 26.48 -0.20
N VAL A 310 -22.02 26.98 -1.41
CA VAL A 310 -20.71 26.91 -2.07
C VAL A 310 -20.06 28.29 -2.08
N THR A 311 -18.83 28.41 -1.59
CA THR A 311 -18.09 29.68 -1.56
C THR A 311 -16.90 29.62 -2.50
N LEU A 312 -16.75 30.63 -3.36
CA LEU A 312 -15.65 30.79 -4.31
C LEU A 312 -14.52 31.62 -3.68
N PHE A 313 -13.29 31.18 -3.87
CA PHE A 313 -12.08 31.84 -3.38
C PHE A 313 -11.08 32.12 -4.52
N LYS A 314 -10.30 33.20 -4.36
CA LYS A 314 -9.09 33.50 -5.14
C LYS A 314 -7.96 33.73 -4.14
N GLY A 315 -7.04 32.77 -4.03
CA GLY A 315 -6.18 32.66 -2.83
C GLY A 315 -7.03 32.39 -1.58
N ASP A 316 -6.74 33.09 -0.49
CA ASP A 316 -7.51 32.97 0.77
C ASP A 316 -8.74 33.91 0.84
N LYS A 317 -8.95 34.74 -0.19
CA LYS A 317 -10.04 35.71 -0.21
C LYS A 317 -11.31 35.09 -0.79
N ALA A 318 -12.37 35.03 0.02
CA ALA A 318 -13.73 34.71 -0.44
C ALA A 318 -14.25 35.83 -1.36
N LEU A 319 -14.77 35.46 -2.53
CA LEU A 319 -15.26 36.39 -3.55
C LEU A 319 -16.78 36.41 -3.65
N LYS A 320 -17.40 35.23 -3.77
CA LYS A 320 -18.84 35.03 -4.00
C LYS A 320 -19.29 33.75 -3.31
N SER A 321 -20.59 33.64 -3.01
CA SER A 321 -21.20 32.38 -2.58
C SER A 321 -22.43 32.06 -3.43
N TYR A 322 -22.68 30.78 -3.66
CA TYR A 322 -23.84 30.24 -4.35
C TYR A 322 -24.63 29.35 -3.39
N GLN A 323 -25.95 29.49 -3.41
CA GLN A 323 -26.86 28.67 -2.61
C GLN A 323 -27.48 27.61 -3.52
N VAL A 324 -27.12 26.35 -3.30
CA VAL A 324 -27.68 25.21 -4.06
C VAL A 324 -29.18 25.14 -3.78
N ASP A 325 -29.96 24.92 -4.85
CA ASP A 325 -31.42 24.81 -4.80
C ASP A 325 -31.89 23.54 -4.06
N THR A 326 -33.21 23.31 -4.06
CA THR A 326 -33.84 22.14 -3.45
C THR A 326 -34.46 21.20 -4.50
N LEU A 327 -33.95 21.21 -5.73
CA LEU A 327 -34.53 20.52 -6.88
C LEU A 327 -33.83 19.18 -7.18
N TYR A 328 -33.03 18.66 -6.24
CA TYR A 328 -32.33 17.38 -6.35
C TYR A 328 -31.39 17.30 -7.56
N ASN A 329 -30.63 18.37 -7.82
CA ASN A 329 -29.62 18.42 -8.87
C ASN A 329 -28.20 18.74 -8.36
N GLY A 330 -28.08 19.43 -7.22
CA GLY A 330 -26.82 19.81 -6.59
C GLY A 330 -26.04 20.92 -7.30
N ILE A 331 -26.61 21.59 -8.31
CA ILE A 331 -25.92 22.51 -9.21
C ILE A 331 -25.50 23.80 -8.51
N PHE A 332 -24.30 24.27 -8.85
CA PHE A 332 -23.86 25.65 -8.59
C PHE A 332 -23.10 26.23 -9.79
N VAL A 333 -23.15 27.57 -9.93
CA VAL A 333 -22.49 28.30 -11.02
C VAL A 333 -21.87 29.61 -10.50
N PHE A 334 -20.66 29.92 -10.95
CA PHE A 334 -20.05 31.24 -10.82
C PHE A 334 -19.70 31.79 -12.20
N GLU A 335 -20.18 33.01 -12.47
CA GLU A 335 -20.07 33.66 -13.78
C GLU A 335 -19.19 34.92 -13.73
N ASP A 336 -18.81 35.38 -14.93
CA ASP A 336 -18.05 36.60 -15.19
C ASP A 336 -16.73 36.64 -14.40
N LEU A 337 -16.01 35.51 -14.39
CA LEU A 337 -14.75 35.36 -13.66
C LEU A 337 -13.56 35.77 -14.53
N GLU A 338 -12.64 36.56 -13.98
CA GLU A 338 -11.36 36.80 -14.64
C GLU A 338 -10.56 35.50 -14.78
N PRO A 339 -9.82 35.28 -15.89
CA PRO A 339 -8.93 34.13 -16.00
C PRO A 339 -7.94 34.05 -14.84
N GLY A 340 -7.70 32.84 -14.32
CA GLY A 340 -6.83 32.62 -13.17
C GLY A 340 -7.17 31.36 -12.36
N GLU A 341 -6.46 31.17 -11.25
CA GLU A 341 -6.70 30.07 -10.31
C GLU A 341 -7.73 30.44 -9.25
N TYR A 342 -8.67 29.51 -9.00
CA TYR A 342 -9.72 29.62 -8.00
C TYR A 342 -9.84 28.33 -7.20
N SER A 343 -10.51 28.39 -6.06
CA SER A 343 -10.95 27.22 -5.31
C SER A 343 -12.38 27.41 -4.83
N VAL A 344 -13.07 26.30 -4.55
CA VAL A 344 -14.44 26.32 -4.00
C VAL A 344 -14.50 25.52 -2.71
N ARG A 345 -15.36 25.95 -1.78
CA ARG A 345 -15.65 25.23 -0.53
C ARG A 345 -17.15 25.11 -0.32
N ALA A 346 -17.63 23.89 -0.17
CA ALA A 346 -19.02 23.59 0.16
C ALA A 346 -19.22 23.35 1.67
N THR A 347 -20.35 23.81 2.19
CA THR A 347 -20.81 23.58 3.56
C THR A 347 -22.32 23.33 3.59
N LEU A 348 -22.76 22.44 4.45
CA LEU A 348 -24.18 22.17 4.72
C LEU A 348 -24.33 21.74 6.18
N ASP A 349 -25.39 22.19 6.86
CA ASP A 349 -25.68 21.75 8.22
C ASP A 349 -25.93 20.24 8.27
N GLY A 350 -25.38 19.57 9.29
CA GLY A 350 -25.40 18.10 9.38
C GLY A 350 -24.30 17.40 8.56
N TYR A 351 -23.46 18.14 7.84
CA TYR A 351 -22.32 17.62 7.09
C TYR A 351 -20.99 18.16 7.60
N LYS A 352 -19.93 17.36 7.44
CA LYS A 352 -18.55 17.79 7.71
C LYS A 352 -18.12 18.81 6.65
N PRO A 353 -17.21 19.75 6.98
CA PRO A 353 -16.64 20.67 6.00
C PRO A 353 -16.02 19.91 4.82
N GLN A 354 -16.11 20.45 3.61
CA GLN A 354 -15.51 19.84 2.43
C GLN A 354 -14.03 19.52 2.66
N GLY A 355 -13.62 18.29 2.33
CA GLY A 355 -12.27 17.78 2.55
C GLY A 355 -12.08 17.03 3.87
N ASN A 356 -12.98 17.19 4.84
CA ASN A 356 -12.97 16.42 6.08
C ASN A 356 -13.91 15.20 5.95
N PHE A 357 -13.36 14.01 6.11
CA PHE A 357 -14.11 12.75 6.02
C PHE A 357 -13.42 11.63 6.81
N THR A 358 -14.08 10.49 6.97
CA THR A 358 -13.56 9.36 7.73
C THR A 358 -12.72 8.45 6.82
N ALA A 359 -11.41 8.72 6.74
CA ALA A 359 -10.51 8.08 5.77
C ALA A 359 -10.51 6.55 5.84
N ASP A 360 -10.37 5.99 7.03
CA ASP A 360 -10.34 4.53 7.22
C ASP A 360 -11.65 3.85 6.79
N ALA A 361 -12.78 4.58 6.81
CA ALA A 361 -14.09 4.07 6.42
C ALA A 361 -14.46 4.33 4.95
N THR A 362 -13.58 4.99 4.20
CA THR A 362 -13.84 5.45 2.84
C THR A 362 -12.96 4.71 1.86
N SER A 363 -13.55 4.13 0.81
CA SER A 363 -12.79 3.41 -0.22
C SER A 363 -11.77 4.33 -0.91
N THR A 364 -10.62 3.80 -1.31
CA THR A 364 -9.57 4.56 -2.02
C THR A 364 -10.11 5.30 -3.26
N GLU A 365 -11.11 4.74 -3.94
CA GLU A 365 -11.83 5.38 -5.04
C GLU A 365 -12.48 6.70 -4.58
N TYR A 366 -13.19 6.70 -3.46
CA TYR A 366 -13.90 7.88 -2.95
C TYR A 366 -12.97 8.87 -2.23
N GLN A 367 -11.87 8.39 -1.63
CA GLN A 367 -10.82 9.29 -1.13
C GLN A 367 -10.24 10.16 -2.25
N LYS A 368 -10.03 9.57 -3.44
CA LYS A 368 -9.58 10.32 -4.63
C LYS A 368 -10.62 11.33 -5.09
N LEU A 369 -11.92 11.01 -5.03
CA LEU A 369 -12.99 11.96 -5.35
C LEU A 369 -12.97 13.16 -4.39
N VAL A 370 -12.77 12.93 -3.09
CA VAL A 370 -12.65 14.02 -2.11
C VAL A 370 -11.41 14.86 -2.39
N ALA A 371 -10.26 14.25 -2.67
CA ALA A 371 -9.03 14.97 -3.03
C ALA A 371 -9.23 15.84 -4.28
N GLN A 372 -9.80 15.27 -5.35
CA GLN A 372 -10.12 15.99 -6.58
C GLN A 372 -11.10 17.15 -6.35
N SER A 373 -12.07 16.99 -5.44
CA SER A 373 -13.00 18.07 -5.10
C SER A 373 -12.31 19.30 -4.50
N MET A 374 -11.12 19.11 -3.92
CA MET A 374 -10.35 20.15 -3.24
C MET A 374 -9.33 20.84 -4.17
N ASP A 375 -9.13 20.33 -5.39
CA ASP A 375 -8.17 20.86 -6.36
C ASP A 375 -8.49 22.30 -6.76
N LYS A 376 -7.43 23.01 -7.15
CA LYS A 376 -7.57 24.34 -7.75
C LYS A 376 -8.19 24.24 -9.14
N LEU A 377 -9.07 25.18 -9.44
CA LEU A 377 -9.74 25.32 -10.72
C LEU A 377 -9.06 26.42 -11.53
N VAL A 378 -8.67 26.10 -12.78
CA VAL A 378 -8.11 27.08 -13.72
C VAL A 378 -9.24 27.61 -14.59
N VAL A 379 -9.65 28.86 -14.34
CA VAL A 379 -10.63 29.58 -15.16
C VAL A 379 -9.92 30.19 -16.36
N LYS A 380 -10.48 29.98 -17.55
CA LYS A 380 -10.04 30.57 -18.81
C LYS A 380 -11.15 31.40 -19.44
N ALA A 381 -10.76 32.43 -20.18
CA ALA A 381 -11.70 33.25 -20.94
C ALA A 381 -12.50 32.38 -21.92
N ASN A 382 -13.80 32.67 -22.06
CA ASN A 382 -14.73 31.97 -22.94
C ASN A 382 -14.84 30.44 -22.71
N GLN A 383 -14.54 29.98 -21.49
CA GLN A 383 -14.61 28.55 -21.12
C GLN A 383 -15.28 28.37 -19.76
N THR A 384 -15.73 27.14 -19.49
CA THR A 384 -16.30 26.73 -18.20
C THR A 384 -15.37 25.70 -17.57
N ALA A 385 -14.90 25.97 -16.35
CA ALA A 385 -14.23 24.98 -15.52
C ALA A 385 -15.28 24.19 -14.73
N TYR A 386 -15.09 22.87 -14.63
CA TYR A 386 -16.06 21.98 -13.97
C TYR A 386 -15.47 21.35 -12.71
N THR A 387 -16.32 21.10 -11.71
CA THR A 387 -15.92 20.37 -10.50
C THR A 387 -17.10 19.61 -9.86
N LYS A 388 -16.78 18.58 -9.08
CA LYS A 388 -17.74 17.75 -8.34
C LYS A 388 -17.33 17.78 -6.87
N LEU A 389 -18.23 18.27 -6.01
CA LEU A 389 -17.98 18.44 -4.58
C LEU A 389 -18.70 17.35 -3.80
N TYR A 390 -18.03 16.82 -2.77
CA TYR A 390 -18.53 15.74 -1.93
C TYR A 390 -18.44 16.13 -0.46
N LEU A 391 -19.52 15.92 0.29
CA LEU A 391 -19.56 16.10 1.74
C LEU A 391 -19.96 14.80 2.43
N GLU A 392 -19.34 14.52 3.58
CA GLU A 392 -19.68 13.40 4.45
C GLU A 392 -20.64 13.86 5.56
N ALA A 393 -21.74 13.14 5.78
CA ALA A 393 -22.66 13.43 6.88
C ALA A 393 -21.94 13.28 8.25
N VAL A 394 -22.24 14.16 9.21
CA VAL A 394 -21.62 14.13 10.56
C VAL A 394 -21.95 12.82 11.28
N GLY A 395 -23.14 12.27 11.07
CA GLY A 395 -23.59 10.99 11.63
C GLY A 395 -23.32 9.77 10.75
N PHE A 396 -22.41 9.85 9.77
CA PHE A 396 -22.04 8.68 8.98
C PHE A 396 -21.37 7.63 9.88
N GLU A 397 -22.00 6.46 9.98
CA GLU A 397 -21.46 5.29 10.65
C GLU A 397 -20.84 4.36 9.60
N PRO A 398 -19.53 4.10 9.66
CA PRO A 398 -18.85 3.15 8.77
C PRO A 398 -19.53 1.77 8.78
N PRO A 399 -19.47 1.01 7.67
CA PRO A 399 -19.70 -0.42 7.73
C PRO A 399 -18.84 -1.04 8.84
N LYS A 400 -19.42 -1.84 9.73
CA LYS A 400 -18.76 -2.40 10.92
C LYS A 400 -17.48 -3.21 10.62
N GLN A 401 -17.24 -3.59 9.37
CA GLN A 401 -16.03 -4.27 8.92
C GLN A 401 -15.59 -3.74 7.55
N ASN A 402 -14.36 -3.24 7.48
CA ASN A 402 -13.64 -3.03 6.23
C ASN A 402 -12.96 -4.34 5.85
N PHE A 403 -13.50 -5.01 4.83
CA PHE A 403 -12.94 -6.27 4.36
C PHE A 403 -11.82 -6.02 3.37
N LYS A 404 -10.71 -6.73 3.53
CA LYS A 404 -9.62 -6.77 2.56
C LYS A 404 -9.64 -8.12 1.85
N ASN A 405 -9.36 -8.14 0.54
CA ASN A 405 -9.22 -9.39 -0.20
C ASN A 405 -8.12 -10.29 0.41
N TYR A 406 -7.05 -9.65 0.90
CA TYR A 406 -5.91 -10.31 1.58
C TYR A 406 -5.65 -9.61 2.91
N PRO A 407 -6.29 -10.04 4.02
CA PRO A 407 -6.09 -9.43 5.33
C PRO A 407 -4.70 -9.74 5.89
N ASP A 408 -4.14 -8.80 6.66
CA ASP A 408 -2.91 -9.06 7.43
C ASP A 408 -3.23 -10.07 8.54
N PRO A 409 -2.43 -11.15 8.68
CA PRO A 409 -2.55 -12.03 9.83
C PRO A 409 -2.14 -11.33 11.13
N VAL A 410 -2.61 -11.86 12.26
CA VAL A 410 -2.13 -11.44 13.59
C VAL A 410 -0.72 -11.98 13.77
N GLN A 411 0.25 -11.07 13.87
CA GLN A 411 1.67 -11.41 14.02
C GLN A 411 2.32 -10.50 15.06
N PRO A 412 3.45 -10.92 15.67
CA PRO A 412 4.18 -10.06 16.58
C PRO A 412 4.67 -8.80 15.87
N ALA A 413 4.54 -7.64 16.53
CA ALA A 413 4.92 -6.34 15.96
C ALA A 413 6.44 -6.19 15.70
N TYR A 414 7.28 -7.07 16.26
CA TYR A 414 8.73 -7.09 16.01
C TYR A 414 9.13 -7.85 14.74
N LEU A 415 8.20 -8.53 14.07
CA LEU A 415 8.49 -9.34 12.89
C LEU A 415 8.58 -8.45 11.63
N THR A 416 9.73 -8.48 10.97
CA THR A 416 9.92 -7.98 9.60
C THR A 416 10.20 -9.15 8.65
N MET A 417 10.28 -8.89 7.34
CA MET A 417 10.36 -9.93 6.33
C MET A 417 11.76 -10.58 6.27
N PRO A 418 11.93 -11.88 6.58
CA PRO A 418 13.23 -12.53 6.55
C PRO A 418 13.75 -12.81 5.14
N GLU A 419 15.08 -12.74 4.98
CA GLU A 419 15.81 -13.07 3.74
C GLU A 419 15.77 -14.57 3.43
N ALA A 420 15.70 -15.39 4.47
CA ALA A 420 15.65 -16.83 4.38
C ALA A 420 14.74 -17.45 5.44
N LEU A 421 14.04 -18.52 5.06
CA LEU A 421 13.14 -19.28 5.93
C LEU A 421 13.53 -20.75 5.95
N ASN A 422 13.60 -21.32 7.16
CA ASN A 422 13.72 -22.76 7.29
C ASN A 422 12.33 -23.37 7.28
N MET A 423 12.07 -24.21 6.29
CA MET A 423 10.83 -24.95 6.11
C MET A 423 11.11 -26.44 6.33
N LYS A 424 10.14 -27.17 6.87
CA LYS A 424 10.13 -28.65 6.83
C LYS A 424 8.98 -29.14 5.96
N THR A 425 9.23 -30.19 5.19
CA THR A 425 8.20 -30.92 4.46
C THR A 425 7.54 -31.93 5.40
N GLU A 426 6.21 -31.95 5.45
CA GLU A 426 5.44 -32.98 6.15
C GLU A 426 5.07 -34.13 5.20
N GLU A 427 4.71 -35.28 5.78
CA GLU A 427 4.20 -36.41 5.01
C GLU A 427 2.96 -36.03 4.18
N ALA A 428 2.95 -36.49 2.92
CA ALA A 428 1.86 -36.27 1.99
C ALA A 428 0.62 -37.09 2.38
N VAL A 429 -0.56 -36.52 2.20
CA VAL A 429 -1.85 -37.19 2.51
C VAL A 429 -2.72 -37.21 1.27
N THR A 430 -3.21 -38.39 0.90
CA THR A 430 -4.19 -38.57 -0.18
C THR A 430 -5.61 -38.45 0.37
N LEU A 431 -6.37 -37.47 -0.13
CA LEU A 431 -7.77 -37.26 0.21
C LEU A 431 -8.68 -38.18 -0.62
N LYS A 432 -9.78 -38.64 0.00
CA LYS A 432 -10.83 -39.41 -0.68
C LYS A 432 -11.81 -38.47 -1.38
N LEU A 433 -11.37 -37.88 -2.50
CA LEU A 433 -12.19 -37.03 -3.36
C LEU A 433 -12.90 -37.87 -4.43
N LYS A 434 -14.11 -37.49 -4.83
CA LYS A 434 -14.78 -38.02 -6.02
C LYS A 434 -14.61 -37.06 -7.19
N GLY A 435 -14.42 -37.60 -8.40
CA GLY A 435 -14.27 -36.79 -9.61
C GLY A 435 -12.90 -36.13 -9.77
N VAL A 436 -12.76 -35.31 -10.81
CA VAL A 436 -11.53 -34.60 -11.18
C VAL A 436 -11.48 -33.24 -10.50
N VAL A 437 -10.34 -32.85 -9.93
CA VAL A 437 -10.18 -31.55 -9.26
C VAL A 437 -10.15 -30.42 -10.28
N LYS A 438 -10.93 -29.35 -10.03
CA LYS A 438 -11.04 -28.18 -10.91
C LYS A 438 -10.48 -26.90 -10.28
N ARG A 439 -10.57 -26.77 -8.96
CA ARG A 439 -10.15 -25.57 -8.21
C ARG A 439 -9.87 -25.92 -6.76
N ALA A 440 -8.86 -25.28 -6.19
CA ALA A 440 -8.61 -25.26 -4.75
C ALA A 440 -8.33 -23.80 -4.34
N ILE A 441 -9.09 -23.28 -3.39
CA ILE A 441 -8.92 -21.93 -2.85
C ILE A 441 -8.90 -21.99 -1.33
N CYS A 442 -8.04 -21.19 -0.70
CA CYS A 442 -7.91 -21.18 0.75
C CYS A 442 -8.36 -19.87 1.38
N ARG A 443 -8.89 -19.99 2.59
CA ARG A 443 -9.19 -18.88 3.47
C ARG A 443 -9.16 -19.36 4.92
N GLU A 444 -8.55 -18.57 5.80
CA GLU A 444 -8.56 -18.82 7.26
C GLU A 444 -8.12 -20.24 7.66
N GLY A 445 -7.04 -20.74 7.04
CA GLY A 445 -6.50 -22.06 7.34
C GLY A 445 -7.30 -23.25 6.83
N LYS A 446 -8.35 -22.99 6.03
CA LYS A 446 -9.14 -24.01 5.36
C LYS A 446 -9.04 -23.87 3.85
N THR A 447 -9.11 -24.99 3.14
CA THR A 447 -9.15 -25.03 1.68
C THR A 447 -10.47 -25.61 1.22
N VAL A 448 -11.14 -24.94 0.27
CA VAL A 448 -12.29 -25.49 -0.44
C VAL A 448 -11.79 -26.07 -1.76
N ILE A 449 -12.05 -27.36 -1.99
CA ILE A 449 -11.71 -28.07 -3.22
C ILE A 449 -12.98 -28.38 -4.00
N LEU A 450 -13.06 -27.86 -5.23
CA LEU A 450 -14.10 -28.18 -6.21
C LEU A 450 -13.65 -29.34 -7.09
N THR A 451 -14.49 -30.36 -7.22
CA THR A 451 -14.30 -31.45 -8.16
C THR A 451 -15.51 -31.63 -9.07
N ASP A 452 -15.30 -32.26 -10.22
CA ASP A 452 -16.34 -32.68 -11.16
C ASP A 452 -16.39 -34.21 -11.27
N ASP A 453 -17.48 -34.79 -10.79
CA ASP A 453 -17.76 -36.23 -10.83
C ASP A 453 -18.74 -36.50 -11.97
N ASN A 454 -18.21 -36.63 -13.20
CA ASN A 454 -18.98 -36.88 -14.42
C ASN A 454 -20.15 -35.88 -14.63
N GLY A 455 -19.87 -34.58 -14.52
CA GLY A 455 -20.86 -33.51 -14.65
C GLY A 455 -21.59 -33.14 -13.34
N THR A 456 -21.31 -33.86 -12.24
CA THR A 456 -21.84 -33.56 -10.91
C THR A 456 -20.78 -32.86 -10.05
N PRO A 457 -20.94 -31.57 -9.70
CA PRO A 457 -19.96 -30.88 -8.88
C PRO A 457 -19.99 -31.36 -7.43
N GLN A 458 -18.80 -31.52 -6.83
CA GLN A 458 -18.61 -31.77 -5.40
C GLN A 458 -17.73 -30.67 -4.80
N LEU A 459 -17.99 -30.30 -3.53
CA LEU A 459 -17.20 -29.31 -2.80
C LEU A 459 -16.75 -29.90 -1.46
N TYR A 460 -15.46 -29.85 -1.17
CA TYR A 460 -14.87 -30.38 0.07
C TYR A 460 -14.20 -29.26 0.86
N LEU A 461 -14.53 -29.14 2.14
CA LEU A 461 -13.83 -28.27 3.07
C LEU A 461 -12.73 -29.07 3.77
N VAL A 462 -11.48 -28.67 3.56
CA VAL A 462 -10.28 -29.33 4.09
C VAL A 462 -9.61 -28.42 5.11
N ASN A 463 -9.24 -28.99 6.25
CA ASN A 463 -8.44 -28.31 7.24
C ASN A 463 -6.96 -28.46 6.90
N ASN A 464 -6.27 -27.35 6.61
CA ASN A 464 -4.88 -27.40 6.12
C ASN A 464 -3.91 -27.93 7.18
N ALA A 465 -4.16 -27.66 8.47
CA ALA A 465 -3.30 -28.11 9.56
C ALA A 465 -3.39 -29.63 9.79
N THR A 466 -4.59 -30.21 9.68
CA THR A 466 -4.79 -31.66 9.88
C THR A 466 -4.75 -32.48 8.59
N LYS A 467 -4.80 -31.83 7.42
CA LYS A 467 -4.90 -32.45 6.09
C LYS A 467 -6.08 -33.41 5.98
N LYS A 468 -7.20 -33.08 6.63
CA LYS A 468 -8.45 -33.88 6.64
C LYS A 468 -9.61 -33.11 6.05
N ILE A 469 -10.49 -33.82 5.33
CA ILE A 469 -11.81 -33.32 4.95
C ILE A 469 -12.62 -33.15 6.23
N GLU A 470 -12.99 -31.91 6.56
CA GLU A 470 -13.89 -31.63 7.68
C GLU A 470 -15.33 -31.99 7.30
N LYS A 471 -15.75 -31.59 6.09
CA LYS A 471 -17.07 -31.88 5.55
C LYS A 471 -17.12 -31.71 4.04
N GLN A 472 -18.17 -32.24 3.45
CA GLN A 472 -18.59 -31.91 2.09
C GLN A 472 -19.58 -30.73 2.17
N ILE A 473 -19.32 -29.67 1.40
CA ILE A 473 -20.19 -28.49 1.33
C ILE A 473 -21.37 -28.82 0.40
N SER A 474 -22.57 -28.34 0.78
CA SER A 474 -23.78 -28.58 0.00
C SER A 474 -23.70 -27.98 -1.40
N THR A 475 -24.14 -28.74 -2.40
CA THR A 475 -24.44 -28.27 -3.76
C THR A 475 -25.95 -28.30 -4.06
N ASN A 476 -26.78 -28.56 -3.05
CA ASN A 476 -28.24 -28.59 -3.16
C ASN A 476 -28.78 -27.17 -3.31
N GLY A 477 -29.24 -26.80 -4.50
CA GLY A 477 -29.62 -25.43 -4.85
C GLY A 477 -29.04 -25.00 -6.20
N LEU A 478 -28.01 -25.71 -6.69
CA LEU A 478 -27.56 -25.56 -8.07
C LEU A 478 -28.63 -26.12 -9.03
N PRO A 479 -29.08 -25.36 -10.05
CA PRO A 479 -30.00 -25.85 -11.07
C PRO A 479 -29.51 -27.13 -11.74
N ALA A 480 -30.42 -27.92 -12.30
CA ALA A 480 -30.06 -29.06 -13.15
C ALA A 480 -29.28 -28.60 -14.39
N ALA A 481 -28.61 -29.54 -15.06
CA ALA A 481 -27.96 -29.23 -16.33
C ALA A 481 -28.98 -28.73 -17.37
N GLU A 482 -28.64 -27.67 -18.10
CA GLU A 482 -29.53 -27.10 -19.13
C GLU A 482 -29.46 -27.93 -20.40
N THR A 483 -30.28 -29.00 -20.47
CA THR A 483 -30.32 -29.88 -21.66
C THR A 483 -30.92 -29.18 -22.89
N ASP A 484 -31.67 -28.10 -22.68
CA ASP A 484 -32.22 -27.19 -23.70
C ASP A 484 -31.27 -26.03 -24.03
N ASN A 485 -29.98 -26.17 -23.71
CA ASN A 485 -28.92 -25.29 -24.17
C ASN A 485 -27.75 -26.10 -24.73
N LYS A 486 -27.58 -26.03 -26.07
CA LYS A 486 -26.52 -26.72 -26.82
C LYS A 486 -25.10 -26.43 -26.29
N GLY A 487 -24.91 -25.27 -25.64
CA GLY A 487 -23.63 -24.83 -25.10
C GLY A 487 -23.54 -24.87 -23.57
N PHE A 488 -24.31 -25.73 -22.89
CA PHE A 488 -24.14 -25.96 -21.45
C PHE A 488 -22.87 -26.77 -21.17
N HIS A 489 -21.97 -26.24 -20.33
CA HIS A 489 -20.68 -26.87 -20.03
C HIS A 489 -20.61 -27.45 -18.62
N SER A 490 -21.12 -26.73 -17.60
CA SER A 490 -21.03 -27.18 -16.21
C SER A 490 -22.01 -26.46 -15.30
N ARG A 491 -22.57 -27.20 -14.31
CA ARG A 491 -23.44 -26.64 -13.26
C ARG A 491 -22.67 -25.74 -12.27
N LEU A 492 -21.39 -26.03 -12.06
CA LEU A 492 -20.47 -25.25 -11.24
C LEU A 492 -19.04 -25.47 -11.77
N ASN A 493 -18.49 -24.44 -12.40
CA ASN A 493 -17.23 -24.54 -13.13
C ASN A 493 -16.02 -24.02 -12.35
N ASP A 494 -16.21 -22.96 -11.56
CA ASP A 494 -15.15 -22.34 -10.75
C ASP A 494 -15.72 -21.72 -9.47
N ILE A 495 -14.84 -21.44 -8.50
CA ILE A 495 -15.17 -20.87 -7.19
C ILE A 495 -14.19 -19.77 -6.78
N ALA A 496 -14.68 -18.84 -5.95
CA ALA A 496 -13.92 -17.74 -5.35
C ALA A 496 -14.44 -17.40 -3.95
N PHE A 497 -13.68 -16.58 -3.22
CA PHE A 497 -14.14 -15.95 -1.98
C PHE A 497 -14.41 -14.46 -2.21
N THR A 498 -15.49 -13.96 -1.62
CA THR A 498 -15.67 -12.53 -1.33
C THR A 498 -14.72 -12.08 -0.23
N ALA A 499 -14.44 -10.78 -0.11
CA ALA A 499 -13.56 -10.25 0.93
C ALA A 499 -14.07 -10.50 2.37
N ASP A 500 -15.37 -10.72 2.55
CA ASP A 500 -16.03 -11.10 3.82
C ASP A 500 -16.16 -12.62 4.03
N GLY A 501 -15.57 -13.44 3.14
CA GLY A 501 -15.39 -14.87 3.35
C GLY A 501 -16.56 -15.75 2.89
N GLN A 502 -17.57 -15.17 2.24
CA GLN A 502 -18.62 -15.96 1.60
C GLN A 502 -18.06 -16.66 0.36
N LEU A 503 -18.37 -17.96 0.22
CA LEU A 503 -18.03 -18.75 -0.95
C LEU A 503 -18.95 -18.35 -2.12
N VAL A 504 -18.35 -18.16 -3.29
CA VAL A 504 -19.02 -17.82 -4.54
C VAL A 504 -18.65 -18.87 -5.58
N GLY A 505 -19.62 -19.24 -6.42
CA GLY A 505 -19.43 -20.19 -7.51
C GLY A 505 -20.08 -19.69 -8.80
N VAL A 506 -19.62 -20.17 -9.95
CA VAL A 506 -20.17 -19.80 -11.27
C VAL A 506 -20.47 -21.05 -12.10
N ASN A 507 -21.60 -21.09 -12.81
CA ASN A 507 -21.81 -22.13 -13.85
C ASN A 507 -20.95 -21.84 -15.09
N SER A 508 -20.84 -22.77 -16.05
CA SER A 508 -20.32 -22.43 -17.38
C SER A 508 -21.30 -22.82 -18.46
N VAL A 509 -21.57 -21.87 -19.35
CA VAL A 509 -22.61 -21.93 -20.36
C VAL A 509 -22.32 -20.97 -21.50
N GLN A 510 -22.68 -21.33 -22.72
CA GLN A 510 -22.60 -20.45 -23.87
C GLN A 510 -23.75 -19.44 -23.86
N CYS A 511 -23.43 -18.14 -23.83
CA CYS A 511 -24.38 -17.05 -23.97
C CYS A 511 -24.33 -16.45 -25.39
N GLN A 512 -25.50 -16.23 -25.99
CA GLN A 512 -25.69 -15.65 -27.32
C GLN A 512 -25.83 -14.12 -27.24
N PHE A 513 -25.47 -13.41 -28.31
CA PHE A 513 -25.60 -11.95 -28.40
C PHE A 513 -27.04 -11.45 -28.22
N SER A 514 -27.98 -12.11 -28.89
CA SER A 514 -29.41 -11.89 -28.76
C SER A 514 -30.16 -13.19 -29.01
N ASP A 515 -31.48 -13.16 -28.86
CA ASP A 515 -32.34 -14.32 -29.12
C ASP A 515 -32.32 -14.75 -30.60
N GLU A 516 -31.98 -13.85 -31.52
CA GLU A 516 -31.82 -14.15 -32.96
C GLU A 516 -30.65 -15.11 -33.25
N GLN A 517 -29.69 -15.22 -32.32
CA GLN A 517 -28.52 -16.11 -32.47
C GLN A 517 -28.72 -17.44 -31.74
N VAL A 518 -29.90 -17.69 -31.19
CA VAL A 518 -30.27 -18.96 -30.59
C VAL A 518 -30.82 -19.88 -31.68
N ASP A 519 -30.37 -21.14 -31.70
CA ASP A 519 -30.90 -22.21 -32.55
C ASP A 519 -32.31 -22.62 -32.07
N VAL A 520 -33.27 -21.69 -32.09
CA VAL A 520 -34.64 -21.87 -31.55
C VAL A 520 -35.43 -22.96 -32.28
N ASP A 521 -35.15 -23.17 -33.56
CA ASP A 521 -35.76 -24.22 -34.39
C ASP A 521 -35.31 -25.63 -33.95
N GLU A 522 -34.18 -25.74 -33.24
CA GLU A 522 -33.70 -26.98 -32.62
C GLU A 522 -34.19 -27.12 -31.15
N GLY A 523 -35.06 -26.21 -30.68
CA GLY A 523 -35.63 -26.21 -29.33
C GLY A 523 -34.70 -25.64 -28.25
N TYR A 524 -33.61 -24.98 -28.63
CA TYR A 524 -32.65 -24.41 -27.69
C TYR A 524 -33.07 -23.04 -27.14
N LYS A 525 -32.57 -22.71 -25.95
CA LYS A 525 -32.73 -21.41 -25.29
C LYS A 525 -31.41 -20.67 -25.15
N ARG A 526 -31.51 -19.36 -24.97
CA ARG A 526 -30.37 -18.50 -24.67
C ARG A 526 -29.74 -18.88 -23.33
N GLY A 527 -28.41 -19.00 -23.33
CA GLY A 527 -27.68 -19.35 -22.12
C GLY A 527 -27.74 -18.29 -21.04
N THR A 528 -27.70 -18.77 -19.79
CA THR A 528 -27.84 -17.93 -18.60
C THR A 528 -26.67 -18.17 -17.65
N LEU A 529 -25.75 -17.21 -17.59
CA LEU A 529 -24.66 -17.19 -16.62
C LEU A 529 -25.24 -16.95 -15.23
N ARG A 530 -25.00 -17.88 -14.32
CA ARG A 530 -25.44 -17.84 -12.92
C ARG A 530 -24.24 -17.86 -12.00
N ILE A 531 -24.24 -16.92 -11.09
CA ILE A 531 -23.28 -16.84 -10.00
C ILE A 531 -24.04 -17.19 -8.72
N PHE A 532 -23.56 -18.19 -8.00
CA PHE A 532 -24.13 -18.70 -6.77
C PHE A 532 -23.35 -18.18 -5.58
N LYS A 533 -24.04 -18.03 -4.45
CA LYS A 533 -23.44 -17.64 -3.18
C LYS A 533 -23.92 -18.55 -2.05
N TRP A 534 -22.98 -18.92 -1.20
CA TRP A 534 -23.25 -19.60 0.06
C TRP A 534 -23.23 -18.56 1.17
N GLN A 535 -24.27 -18.55 2.01
CA GLN A 535 -24.32 -17.63 3.14
C GLN A 535 -23.19 -17.93 4.14
N ASP A 536 -22.91 -19.22 4.35
CA ASP A 536 -21.81 -19.78 5.12
C ASP A 536 -21.50 -21.20 4.58
N MET A 537 -20.54 -21.90 5.18
CA MET A 537 -20.12 -23.24 4.72
C MET A 537 -21.13 -24.36 5.02
N ASP A 538 -22.20 -24.09 5.75
CA ASP A 538 -23.26 -25.04 6.14
C ASP A 538 -24.54 -24.84 5.32
N ALA A 539 -24.73 -23.65 4.76
CA ALA A 539 -25.87 -23.30 3.93
C ALA A 539 -25.86 -23.99 2.55
N ASN A 540 -27.05 -24.08 1.96
CA ASN A 540 -27.22 -24.40 0.54
C ASN A 540 -26.82 -23.18 -0.33
N PRO A 541 -26.26 -23.38 -1.54
CA PRO A 541 -26.06 -22.29 -2.49
C PRO A 541 -27.38 -21.67 -2.89
N THR A 542 -27.38 -20.35 -3.06
CA THR A 542 -28.47 -19.57 -3.65
C THR A 542 -27.99 -18.90 -4.92
N GLU A 543 -28.86 -18.78 -5.92
CA GLU A 543 -28.59 -17.93 -7.09
C GLU A 543 -28.47 -16.48 -6.60
N TRP A 544 -27.30 -15.88 -6.83
CA TRP A 544 -26.97 -14.56 -6.32
C TRP A 544 -27.06 -13.51 -7.43
N LEU A 545 -26.44 -13.77 -8.58
CA LEU A 545 -26.41 -12.85 -9.72
C LEU A 545 -26.61 -13.63 -11.01
N THR A 546 -27.36 -13.04 -11.95
CA THR A 546 -27.69 -13.69 -13.22
C THR A 546 -27.59 -12.71 -14.40
N THR A 547 -27.07 -13.18 -15.54
CA THR A 547 -26.98 -12.40 -16.77
C THR A 547 -26.92 -13.32 -18.01
N GLN A 548 -27.35 -12.82 -19.16
CA GLN A 548 -27.22 -13.49 -20.46
C GLN A 548 -26.18 -12.81 -21.38
N SER A 549 -25.29 -11.99 -20.79
CA SER A 549 -24.27 -11.27 -21.54
C SER A 549 -23.36 -12.23 -22.30
N SER A 550 -23.22 -12.01 -23.60
CA SER A 550 -22.21 -12.66 -24.45
C SER A 550 -20.93 -11.86 -24.59
N VAL A 551 -20.76 -10.80 -23.77
CA VAL A 551 -19.63 -9.85 -23.85
C VAL A 551 -19.37 -9.34 -25.27
N ASN A 552 -20.44 -9.11 -26.02
CA ASN A 552 -20.41 -8.65 -27.41
C ASN A 552 -19.66 -9.62 -28.36
N PHE A 553 -19.70 -10.92 -28.07
CA PHE A 553 -19.46 -11.96 -29.07
C PHE A 553 -20.79 -12.49 -29.59
N TYR A 554 -20.76 -13.05 -30.81
CA TYR A 554 -21.90 -13.76 -31.39
C TYR A 554 -22.33 -14.91 -30.45
N ASN A 555 -21.35 -15.71 -30.01
CA ASN A 555 -21.46 -16.74 -28.98
C ASN A 555 -20.24 -16.67 -28.03
N ALA A 556 -20.48 -16.65 -26.72
CA ALA A 556 -19.42 -16.66 -25.71
C ALA A 556 -19.60 -17.80 -24.72
N ASP A 557 -18.58 -18.62 -24.52
CA ASP A 557 -18.52 -19.57 -23.41
C ASP A 557 -18.21 -18.80 -22.12
N MET A 558 -19.26 -18.48 -21.37
CA MET A 558 -19.17 -17.74 -20.12
C MET A 558 -18.82 -18.65 -18.93
N GLY A 559 -18.30 -18.06 -17.87
CA GLY A 559 -18.10 -18.75 -16.59
C GLY A 559 -16.89 -19.69 -16.56
N LYS A 560 -15.90 -19.47 -17.44
CA LYS A 560 -14.64 -20.25 -17.43
C LYS A 560 -13.87 -20.10 -16.13
N THR A 561 -13.95 -18.92 -15.52
CA THR A 561 -13.39 -18.61 -14.20
C THR A 561 -14.10 -17.41 -13.59
N VAL A 562 -14.07 -17.30 -12.26
CA VAL A 562 -14.64 -16.19 -11.48
C VAL A 562 -13.67 -15.70 -10.41
N ALA A 563 -13.62 -14.39 -10.18
CA ALA A 563 -13.00 -13.81 -8.99
C ALA A 563 -13.87 -12.67 -8.45
N VAL A 564 -13.73 -12.40 -7.15
CA VAL A 564 -14.48 -11.35 -6.46
C VAL A 564 -13.50 -10.46 -5.69
N SER A 565 -13.70 -9.14 -5.80
CA SER A 565 -12.96 -8.12 -5.06
C SER A 565 -13.94 -7.29 -4.26
N GLY A 566 -13.79 -7.26 -2.93
CA GLY A 566 -14.74 -6.62 -2.00
C GLY A 566 -15.73 -7.58 -1.35
N ALA A 567 -16.53 -7.04 -0.41
CA ALA A 567 -17.49 -7.81 0.37
C ALA A 567 -18.76 -8.11 -0.45
N ALA A 568 -19.49 -9.18 -0.15
CA ALA A 568 -20.63 -9.62 -0.96
C ALA A 568 -21.72 -8.53 -1.17
N LYS A 569 -21.87 -7.57 -0.25
CA LYS A 569 -22.81 -6.45 -0.40
C LYS A 569 -22.29 -5.29 -1.25
N SER A 570 -20.98 -5.16 -1.42
CA SER A 570 -20.33 -4.09 -2.20
C SER A 570 -19.02 -4.64 -2.77
N CYS A 571 -19.09 -5.15 -4.00
CA CYS A 571 -17.96 -5.81 -4.65
C CYS A 571 -18.00 -5.69 -6.16
N LYS A 572 -16.87 -6.06 -6.77
CA LYS A 572 -16.73 -6.29 -8.21
C LYS A 572 -16.59 -7.80 -8.42
N VAL A 573 -17.35 -8.37 -9.34
CA VAL A 573 -17.23 -9.76 -9.77
C VAL A 573 -16.73 -9.78 -11.20
N ILE A 574 -15.59 -10.43 -11.44
CA ILE A 574 -15.05 -10.61 -12.78
C ILE A 574 -15.27 -12.05 -13.24
N VAL A 575 -15.71 -12.23 -14.48
CA VAL A 575 -15.94 -13.54 -15.09
C VAL A 575 -15.26 -13.60 -16.44
N GLY A 576 -14.47 -14.66 -16.67
CA GLY A 576 -13.83 -14.92 -17.95
C GLY A 576 -14.79 -15.51 -18.99
N ALA A 577 -14.73 -15.00 -20.22
CA ALA A 577 -15.57 -15.44 -21.33
C ALA A 577 -14.73 -15.69 -22.59
N THR A 578 -14.83 -16.90 -23.16
CA THR A 578 -14.13 -17.26 -24.39
C THR A 578 -15.07 -17.13 -25.59
N ASN A 579 -14.58 -16.59 -26.72
CA ASN A 579 -15.28 -16.68 -28.00
C ASN A 579 -15.45 -18.15 -28.44
N ALA A 580 -16.68 -18.67 -28.37
CA ALA A 580 -16.96 -20.10 -28.54
C ALA A 580 -16.56 -20.64 -29.93
N ASN A 581 -16.67 -19.82 -30.98
CA ASN A 581 -16.43 -20.25 -32.37
C ASN A 581 -15.18 -19.61 -33.00
N GLY A 582 -14.43 -18.80 -32.26
CA GLY A 582 -13.24 -18.11 -32.77
C GLY A 582 -12.01 -19.01 -32.87
N VAL A 583 -11.24 -18.89 -33.95
CA VAL A 583 -10.01 -19.67 -34.18
C VAL A 583 -8.96 -19.43 -33.10
N ALA A 584 -8.76 -18.18 -32.68
CA ALA A 584 -7.80 -17.83 -31.61
C ALA A 584 -8.37 -17.97 -30.19
N LYS A 585 -9.66 -18.33 -30.05
CA LYS A 585 -10.37 -18.42 -28.76
C LYS A 585 -10.09 -17.21 -27.86
N GLY A 586 -10.34 -16.01 -28.41
CA GLY A 586 -10.13 -14.75 -27.69
C GLY A 586 -10.98 -14.64 -26.44
N ILE A 587 -10.43 -14.04 -25.39
CA ILE A 587 -11.07 -13.90 -24.09
C ILE A 587 -11.47 -12.43 -23.88
N ARG A 588 -12.68 -12.24 -23.38
CA ARG A 588 -13.16 -10.97 -22.82
C ARG A 588 -13.52 -11.20 -21.36
N ASN A 589 -13.29 -10.20 -20.51
CA ASN A 589 -13.73 -10.25 -19.13
C ASN A 589 -15.06 -9.50 -18.98
N LEU A 590 -16.05 -10.14 -18.36
CA LEU A 590 -17.25 -9.47 -17.87
C LEU A 590 -16.97 -8.99 -16.44
N VAL A 591 -17.06 -7.69 -16.20
CA VAL A 591 -16.98 -7.11 -14.86
C VAL A 591 -18.38 -6.68 -14.45
N LEU A 592 -18.88 -7.26 -13.36
CA LEU A 592 -20.14 -6.92 -12.72
C LEU A 592 -19.86 -6.09 -11.49
N TYR A 593 -20.52 -4.95 -11.37
CA TYR A 593 -20.51 -4.13 -10.17
C TYR A 593 -21.73 -4.48 -9.35
N VAL A 594 -21.51 -4.85 -8.09
CA VAL A 594 -22.54 -5.43 -7.24
C VAL A 594 -22.68 -4.58 -5.99
N GLU A 595 -23.86 -4.01 -5.81
CA GLU A 595 -24.24 -3.29 -4.60
C GLU A 595 -25.53 -3.87 -4.04
N ASN A 596 -25.59 -4.05 -2.73
CA ASN A 596 -26.72 -4.67 -2.02
C ASN A 596 -27.20 -5.99 -2.66
N ASN A 597 -26.24 -6.83 -3.08
CA ASN A 597 -26.48 -8.11 -3.77
C ASN A 597 -27.16 -7.99 -5.15
N THR A 598 -27.14 -6.84 -5.79
CA THR A 598 -27.72 -6.63 -7.13
C THR A 598 -26.65 -6.11 -8.09
N ILE A 599 -26.68 -6.55 -9.35
CA ILE A 599 -25.85 -5.98 -10.41
C ILE A 599 -26.32 -4.54 -10.66
N THR A 600 -25.52 -3.56 -10.26
CA THR A 600 -25.82 -2.15 -10.55
C THR A 600 -25.29 -1.75 -11.91
N ALA A 601 -24.14 -2.29 -12.33
CA ALA A 601 -23.55 -2.03 -13.63
C ALA A 601 -22.82 -3.27 -14.15
N SER A 602 -22.62 -3.32 -15.46
CA SER A 602 -21.70 -4.29 -16.07
C SER A 602 -20.89 -3.64 -17.17
N LEU A 603 -19.68 -4.13 -17.37
CA LEU A 603 -18.84 -3.80 -18.53
C LEU A 603 -18.16 -5.06 -19.03
N PHE A 604 -17.73 -5.03 -20.29
CA PHE A 604 -16.87 -6.07 -20.83
C PHE A 604 -15.58 -5.48 -21.40
N THR A 605 -14.44 -6.08 -21.09
CA THR A 605 -13.14 -5.59 -21.56
C THR A 605 -12.61 -6.41 -22.73
N GLU A 606 -11.58 -5.88 -23.37
CA GLU A 606 -10.89 -6.36 -24.58
C GLU A 606 -11.59 -6.01 -25.89
N LYS A 607 -11.03 -5.00 -26.56
CA LYS A 607 -11.28 -4.70 -27.97
C LYS A 607 -10.57 -5.70 -28.86
N THR A 608 -9.36 -6.08 -28.49
CA THR A 608 -8.46 -6.95 -29.24
C THR A 608 -8.57 -8.38 -28.68
N PHE A 609 -9.13 -9.30 -29.47
CA PHE A 609 -9.40 -10.69 -29.09
C PHE A 609 -8.85 -11.70 -30.12
N ASN A 610 -7.89 -11.28 -30.94
CA ASN A 610 -7.18 -12.12 -31.90
C ASN A 610 -5.84 -12.62 -31.31
N ALA A 611 -4.99 -13.26 -32.13
CA ALA A 611 -3.70 -13.82 -31.69
C ALA A 611 -2.73 -12.80 -31.05
N SER A 612 -2.84 -11.50 -31.34
CA SER A 612 -2.00 -10.47 -30.71
C SER A 612 -2.45 -10.13 -29.29
N SER A 613 -3.70 -10.41 -28.91
CA SER A 613 -4.23 -10.13 -27.57
C SER A 613 -3.46 -10.86 -26.48
N ASN A 614 -3.33 -10.26 -25.30
CA ASN A 614 -2.77 -10.93 -24.11
C ASN A 614 -3.74 -11.94 -23.50
N LEU A 615 -5.03 -11.83 -23.81
CA LEU A 615 -6.11 -12.63 -23.22
C LEU A 615 -6.72 -13.52 -24.31
N THR A 616 -6.13 -14.70 -24.48
CA THR A 616 -6.62 -15.77 -25.36
C THR A 616 -6.35 -17.13 -24.72
N GLU A 617 -7.16 -18.15 -25.03
CA GLU A 617 -6.87 -19.51 -24.53
C GLU A 617 -5.53 -20.06 -25.06
N VAL A 618 -5.03 -19.55 -26.19
CA VAL A 618 -3.72 -19.93 -26.74
C VAL A 618 -2.58 -19.44 -25.86
N LYS A 619 -2.69 -18.21 -25.30
CA LYS A 619 -1.63 -17.65 -24.45
C LYS A 619 -1.78 -18.03 -22.99
N LEU A 620 -3.00 -18.08 -22.48
CA LEU A 620 -3.24 -18.37 -21.06
C LEU A 620 -3.35 -19.87 -20.78
N GLY A 621 -3.85 -20.64 -21.75
CA GLY A 621 -4.34 -21.98 -21.51
C GLY A 621 -5.87 -22.05 -21.48
N LYS A 622 -6.43 -23.24 -21.68
CA LYS A 622 -7.88 -23.49 -21.58
C LYS A 622 -8.38 -23.50 -20.12
N ASP A 623 -7.46 -23.66 -19.18
CA ASP A 623 -7.72 -23.82 -17.75
C ASP A 623 -7.45 -22.55 -16.94
N TYR A 624 -7.31 -21.40 -17.60
CA TYR A 624 -6.99 -20.12 -16.96
C TYR A 624 -7.91 -19.80 -15.76
N LYS A 625 -7.34 -19.13 -14.75
CA LYS A 625 -8.03 -18.77 -13.51
C LYS A 625 -7.79 -17.31 -13.14
N LEU A 626 -8.86 -16.67 -12.67
CA LEU A 626 -8.84 -15.33 -12.12
C LEU A 626 -8.73 -15.36 -10.59
N SER A 627 -8.06 -14.36 -10.06
CA SER A 627 -7.99 -14.04 -8.64
C SER A 627 -8.02 -12.52 -8.47
N ALA A 628 -8.52 -12.03 -7.33
CA ALA A 628 -8.35 -10.62 -6.98
C ALA A 628 -6.85 -10.30 -6.82
N SER A 629 -6.41 -9.12 -7.24
CA SER A 629 -5.02 -8.71 -7.00
C SER A 629 -4.84 -8.34 -5.52
N PRO A 630 -3.70 -8.68 -4.90
CA PRO A 630 -3.34 -8.17 -3.58
C PRO A 630 -2.87 -6.70 -3.60
N PHE A 631 -2.71 -6.10 -4.79
CA PHE A 631 -2.13 -4.76 -4.98
C PHE A 631 -3.20 -3.66 -5.13
N GLY A 632 -4.46 -4.02 -5.41
CA GLY A 632 -5.56 -3.07 -5.44
C GLY A 632 -6.91 -3.69 -5.81
N ASP A 633 -7.99 -3.08 -5.34
CA ASP A 633 -9.36 -3.62 -5.49
C ASP A 633 -9.89 -3.58 -6.94
N GLU A 634 -9.24 -2.81 -7.81
CA GLU A 634 -9.55 -2.72 -9.25
C GLU A 634 -8.64 -3.58 -10.13
N GLN A 635 -7.69 -4.30 -9.51
CA GLN A 635 -6.68 -5.08 -10.19
C GLN A 635 -6.96 -6.57 -10.00
N TRP A 636 -6.57 -7.35 -10.99
CA TRP A 636 -6.85 -8.78 -11.04
C TRP A 636 -5.63 -9.52 -11.53
N VAL A 637 -5.50 -10.76 -11.10
CA VAL A 637 -4.45 -11.66 -11.57
C VAL A 637 -5.10 -12.76 -12.37
N VAL A 638 -4.51 -13.07 -13.52
CA VAL A 638 -4.83 -14.26 -14.30
C VAL A 638 -3.60 -15.15 -14.41
N ASP A 639 -3.80 -16.44 -14.21
CA ASP A 639 -2.81 -17.48 -14.44
C ASP A 639 -3.47 -18.63 -15.24
N GLY A 640 -2.68 -19.56 -15.75
CA GLY A 640 -3.18 -20.70 -16.54
C GLY A 640 -2.03 -21.55 -17.06
N ASN A 641 -2.28 -22.75 -17.57
CA ASN A 641 -1.19 -23.70 -17.83
C ASN A 641 -0.13 -23.25 -18.86
N VAL A 642 -0.32 -22.14 -19.57
CA VAL A 642 0.64 -21.56 -20.51
C VAL A 642 1.19 -20.18 -20.06
N THR A 643 0.56 -19.49 -19.11
CA THR A 643 0.99 -18.15 -18.67
C THR A 643 1.17 -18.08 -17.16
N PRO A 644 2.37 -17.74 -16.65
CA PRO A 644 2.56 -17.46 -15.22
C PRO A 644 1.72 -16.25 -14.78
N PRO A 645 1.49 -16.07 -13.47
CA PRO A 645 0.65 -15.00 -12.95
C PRO A 645 0.90 -13.65 -13.64
N MET A 646 -0.15 -13.12 -14.26
CA MET A 646 -0.18 -11.81 -14.90
C MET A 646 -1.19 -10.93 -14.18
N GLU A 647 -0.74 -9.79 -13.71
CA GLU A 647 -1.61 -8.75 -13.18
C GLU A 647 -2.09 -7.82 -14.28
N PHE A 648 -3.38 -7.48 -14.25
CA PHE A 648 -3.99 -6.53 -15.15
C PHE A 648 -5.09 -5.70 -14.45
N GLN A 649 -5.37 -4.53 -15.03
CA GLN A 649 -6.47 -3.67 -14.65
C GLN A 649 -7.49 -3.61 -15.80
N PRO A 650 -8.72 -4.10 -15.60
CA PRO A 650 -9.83 -3.94 -16.53
C PRO A 650 -10.00 -2.49 -16.97
N ALA A 651 -10.29 -2.29 -18.26
CA ALA A 651 -10.64 -0.97 -18.77
C ALA A 651 -11.91 -0.43 -18.10
N GLN A 652 -11.99 0.89 -17.95
CA GLN A 652 -13.13 1.57 -17.30
C GLN A 652 -14.35 1.72 -18.21
N SER A 653 -14.23 1.35 -19.49
CA SER A 653 -15.29 1.40 -20.50
C SER A 653 -15.30 0.11 -21.31
N SER A 654 -16.48 -0.30 -21.78
CA SER A 654 -16.63 -1.51 -22.57
C SER A 654 -15.85 -1.46 -23.88
N ASN A 655 -15.40 -2.62 -24.37
CA ASN A 655 -14.70 -2.76 -25.65
C ASN A 655 -13.39 -1.96 -25.74
N VAL A 656 -12.66 -1.88 -24.62
CA VAL A 656 -11.32 -1.32 -24.50
C VAL A 656 -10.41 -2.37 -23.86
N ASP A 657 -9.17 -2.46 -24.34
CA ASP A 657 -8.20 -3.45 -23.85
C ASP A 657 -7.77 -3.16 -22.40
N SER A 658 -7.65 -4.22 -21.60
CA SER A 658 -7.16 -4.10 -20.23
C SER A 658 -5.69 -3.68 -20.21
N LYS A 659 -5.30 -2.92 -19.19
CA LYS A 659 -3.90 -2.57 -18.96
C LYS A 659 -3.20 -3.70 -18.22
N VAL A 660 -2.19 -4.32 -18.84
CA VAL A 660 -1.29 -5.24 -18.13
C VAL A 660 -0.39 -4.41 -17.22
N LEU A 661 -0.32 -4.79 -15.94
CA LEU A 661 0.46 -4.09 -14.91
C LEU A 661 1.77 -4.78 -14.60
N GLY A 662 1.80 -6.12 -14.72
CA GLY A 662 3.03 -6.88 -14.51
C GLY A 662 2.84 -8.38 -14.74
N ARG A 663 3.96 -9.10 -14.91
CA ARG A 663 3.99 -10.55 -15.04
C ARG A 663 5.10 -11.12 -14.16
N LEU A 664 4.84 -12.27 -13.55
CA LEU A 664 5.91 -13.04 -12.92
C LEU A 664 6.89 -13.52 -14.02
N PRO A 665 8.20 -13.22 -13.94
CA PRO A 665 9.16 -13.61 -14.97
C PRO A 665 9.25 -15.13 -15.11
N ALA A 666 9.15 -15.64 -16.34
CA ALA A 666 9.12 -17.09 -16.59
C ALA A 666 10.40 -17.83 -16.15
N ASN A 667 11.54 -17.14 -16.15
CA ASN A 667 12.86 -17.66 -15.79
C ASN A 667 13.32 -17.25 -14.39
N ILE A 668 12.41 -16.76 -13.53
CA ILE A 668 12.76 -16.21 -12.21
C ILE A 668 13.51 -17.19 -11.29
N LEU A 669 13.36 -18.51 -11.49
CA LEU A 669 14.01 -19.53 -10.66
C LEU A 669 15.50 -19.72 -10.96
N GLY A 670 15.96 -19.39 -12.17
CA GLY A 670 17.37 -19.45 -12.58
C GLY A 670 18.04 -20.85 -12.63
N GLY A 671 17.42 -21.89 -12.07
CA GLY A 671 17.88 -23.27 -12.12
C GLY A 671 17.65 -23.93 -13.48
N GLU A 672 18.60 -24.75 -13.94
CA GLU A 672 18.46 -25.51 -15.18
C GLU A 672 17.25 -26.47 -15.08
N GLY A 673 16.32 -26.35 -16.03
CA GLY A 673 15.09 -27.15 -16.06
C GLY A 673 13.99 -26.73 -15.06
N GLU A 674 14.21 -25.68 -14.25
CA GLU A 674 13.24 -25.18 -13.29
C GLU A 674 12.42 -24.00 -13.83
N VAL A 675 11.08 -24.12 -13.75
CA VAL A 675 10.15 -23.05 -14.10
C VAL A 675 9.06 -22.92 -13.04
N ALA A 676 8.67 -21.68 -12.72
CA ALA A 676 7.46 -21.47 -11.92
C ALA A 676 6.26 -22.02 -12.70
N ALA A 677 5.39 -22.78 -12.02
CA ALA A 677 4.20 -23.29 -12.66
C ALA A 677 3.33 -22.13 -13.13
N ALA A 678 2.76 -22.29 -14.32
CA ALA A 678 1.97 -21.25 -14.93
C ALA A 678 0.57 -21.14 -14.28
N SER A 679 0.13 -22.13 -13.49
CA SER A 679 -1.16 -22.12 -12.79
C SER A 679 -1.04 -22.53 -11.33
N GLY A 680 -2.00 -22.06 -10.53
CA GLY A 680 -2.20 -22.52 -9.16
C GLY A 680 -1.46 -21.67 -8.12
N ALA A 681 -1.19 -20.40 -8.41
CA ALA A 681 -0.52 -19.52 -7.47
C ALA A 681 -1.47 -18.97 -6.40
N VAL A 682 -0.94 -18.68 -5.21
CA VAL A 682 -1.69 -18.08 -4.08
C VAL A 682 -0.95 -16.87 -3.52
N PHE A 683 -1.71 -15.81 -3.25
CA PHE A 683 -1.23 -14.63 -2.56
C PHE A 683 -1.66 -14.65 -1.09
N PHE A 684 -0.79 -14.15 -0.21
CA PHE A 684 -1.08 -14.00 1.21
C PHE A 684 -0.19 -12.91 1.83
N LYS A 685 -0.53 -12.48 3.06
CA LYS A 685 0.24 -11.48 3.81
C LYS A 685 1.12 -12.16 4.86
N TYR A 686 2.36 -11.70 5.00
CA TYR A 686 3.28 -12.10 6.07
C TYR A 686 4.26 -10.95 6.35
N ALA A 687 4.50 -10.64 7.62
CA ALA A 687 5.37 -9.55 8.06
C ALA A 687 5.07 -8.18 7.39
N LYS A 688 3.79 -7.93 7.05
CA LYS A 688 3.29 -6.77 6.25
C LYS A 688 3.65 -6.77 4.76
N HIS A 689 4.34 -7.80 4.28
CA HIS A 689 4.65 -8.01 2.87
C HIS A 689 3.54 -8.80 2.17
N THR A 690 3.41 -8.61 0.86
CA THR A 690 2.60 -9.47 -0.02
C THR A 690 3.48 -10.59 -0.53
N LEU A 691 3.16 -11.83 -0.18
CA LEU A 691 3.87 -13.00 -0.66
C LEU A 691 3.06 -13.75 -1.72
N LEU A 692 3.77 -14.42 -2.63
CA LEU A 692 3.24 -15.31 -3.65
C LEU A 692 3.87 -16.70 -3.47
N ALA A 693 3.05 -17.72 -3.26
CA ALA A 693 3.48 -19.12 -3.36
C ALA A 693 2.91 -19.75 -4.63
N THR A 694 3.72 -20.51 -5.37
CA THR A 694 3.29 -21.19 -6.59
C THR A 694 3.95 -22.57 -6.68
N PRO A 695 3.28 -23.58 -7.26
CA PRO A 695 3.97 -24.80 -7.68
C PRO A 695 5.12 -24.46 -8.63
N TYR A 696 6.13 -25.33 -8.68
CA TYR A 696 7.17 -25.24 -9.69
C TYR A 696 7.42 -26.60 -10.35
N LEU A 697 7.85 -26.55 -11.60
CA LEU A 697 8.17 -27.71 -12.40
C LEU A 697 9.68 -27.86 -12.54
N LYS A 698 10.16 -29.10 -12.46
CA LYS A 698 11.50 -29.50 -12.83
C LYS A 698 11.42 -30.59 -13.88
N ASP A 699 11.95 -30.34 -15.07
CA ASP A 699 11.85 -31.24 -16.22
C ASP A 699 10.40 -31.69 -16.48
N GLU A 700 9.47 -30.72 -16.48
CA GLU A 700 8.03 -30.89 -16.68
C GLU A 700 7.27 -31.64 -15.54
N LYS A 701 7.94 -31.94 -14.42
CA LYS A 701 7.35 -32.65 -13.27
C LYS A 701 7.12 -31.69 -12.11
N VAL A 702 6.01 -31.84 -11.38
CA VAL A 702 5.72 -31.02 -10.21
C VAL A 702 6.71 -31.38 -9.10
N ALA A 703 7.63 -30.46 -8.81
CA ALA A 703 8.77 -30.74 -7.93
C ALA A 703 8.62 -30.12 -6.54
N GLY A 704 7.64 -29.23 -6.33
CA GLY A 704 7.35 -28.63 -5.03
C GLY A 704 6.76 -27.22 -5.17
N LEU A 705 7.11 -26.34 -4.23
CA LEU A 705 6.68 -24.93 -4.21
C LEU A 705 7.87 -23.97 -4.32
N ARG A 706 7.58 -22.74 -4.75
CA ARG A 706 8.48 -21.58 -4.64
C ARG A 706 7.72 -20.43 -4.01
N LEU A 707 8.43 -19.64 -3.21
CA LEU A 707 7.88 -18.54 -2.42
C LEU A 707 8.58 -17.24 -2.82
N PHE A 708 7.80 -16.21 -3.11
CA PHE A 708 8.30 -14.91 -3.54
C PHE A 708 7.75 -13.80 -2.66
N ASP A 709 8.57 -12.78 -2.40
CA ASP A 709 8.10 -11.47 -2.00
C ASP A 709 7.73 -10.69 -3.27
N VAL A 710 6.47 -10.29 -3.36
CA VAL A 710 5.91 -9.55 -4.50
C VAL A 710 5.38 -8.20 -4.06
N SER A 711 5.81 -7.68 -2.91
CA SER A 711 5.30 -6.43 -2.34
C SER A 711 5.45 -5.22 -3.27
N GLU A 712 6.43 -5.23 -4.17
CA GLU A 712 6.62 -4.20 -5.21
C GLU A 712 5.98 -4.53 -6.57
N GLY A 713 5.11 -5.55 -6.64
CA GLY A 713 4.47 -6.05 -7.85
C GLY A 713 5.16 -7.27 -8.47
N LEU A 714 4.48 -7.94 -9.41
CA LEU A 714 4.92 -9.24 -9.96
C LEU A 714 6.23 -9.18 -10.77
N GLU A 715 6.50 -8.09 -11.48
CA GLU A 715 7.73 -7.95 -12.30
C GLU A 715 8.99 -7.81 -11.43
N LYS A 716 8.82 -7.38 -10.19
CA LYS A 716 9.89 -7.19 -9.19
C LYS A 716 9.90 -8.28 -8.13
N ALA A 717 9.24 -9.41 -8.41
CA ALA A 717 9.19 -10.55 -7.50
C ALA A 717 10.61 -10.97 -7.08
N GLN A 718 10.81 -11.16 -5.78
CA GLN A 718 12.06 -11.62 -5.21
C GLN A 718 11.87 -13.03 -4.66
N LEU A 719 12.66 -13.99 -5.15
CA LEU A 719 12.63 -15.36 -4.64
C LEU A 719 13.14 -15.39 -3.19
N ILE A 720 12.31 -15.87 -2.27
CA ILE A 720 12.69 -16.03 -0.88
C ILE A 720 13.47 -17.33 -0.73
N LYS A 721 14.63 -17.27 -0.09
CA LYS A 721 15.48 -18.44 0.13
C LYS A 721 14.83 -19.38 1.15
N THR A 722 14.67 -20.65 0.81
CA THR A 722 14.08 -21.65 1.73
C THR A 722 14.91 -22.91 1.84
N SER A 723 14.94 -23.54 3.02
CA SER A 723 15.66 -24.81 3.22
C SER A 723 14.99 -26.03 2.58
N SER A 724 13.66 -26.07 2.50
CA SER A 724 12.90 -27.23 2.00
C SER A 724 11.50 -26.86 1.51
N LEU A 725 11.38 -26.57 0.22
CA LEU A 725 10.08 -26.50 -0.49
C LEU A 725 9.96 -27.55 -1.61
N ASP A 726 10.92 -28.47 -1.67
CA ASP A 726 10.95 -29.54 -2.67
C ASP A 726 10.27 -30.79 -2.14
N LEU A 727 9.60 -31.50 -3.04
CA LEU A 727 9.15 -32.87 -2.80
C LEU A 727 10.35 -33.80 -2.81
N ALA A 728 10.29 -34.86 -2.00
CA ALA A 728 11.31 -35.91 -2.01
C ALA A 728 11.46 -36.55 -3.41
N SER A 729 10.36 -36.64 -4.16
CA SER A 729 10.31 -37.12 -5.55
C SER A 729 9.33 -36.26 -6.35
N PRO A 730 9.73 -35.69 -7.50
CA PRO A 730 8.81 -34.96 -8.38
C PRO A 730 7.65 -35.83 -8.89
N LEU A 731 6.45 -35.26 -8.95
CA LEU A 731 5.23 -35.93 -9.39
C LEU A 731 5.05 -35.81 -10.91
N GLN A 732 4.64 -36.92 -11.54
CA GLN A 732 4.35 -36.99 -12.98
C GLN A 732 2.84 -37.05 -13.21
N ASN A 733 2.39 -36.62 -14.39
CA ASN A 733 1.00 -36.73 -14.84
C ASN A 733 -0.04 -36.11 -13.89
N VAL A 734 0.32 -34.99 -13.23
CA VAL A 734 -0.58 -34.25 -12.34
C VAL A 734 -1.61 -33.49 -13.18
N GLY A 735 -2.90 -33.75 -12.94
CA GLY A 735 -4.00 -33.12 -13.67
C GLY A 735 -4.32 -31.70 -13.19
N PHE A 736 -4.22 -31.48 -11.88
CA PHE A 736 -4.45 -30.20 -11.22
C PHE A 736 -3.37 -29.93 -10.17
N MET A 737 -2.84 -28.71 -10.14
CA MET A 737 -1.94 -28.26 -9.08
C MET A 737 -2.31 -26.87 -8.57
N ALA A 738 -2.17 -26.66 -7.26
CA ALA A 738 -2.28 -25.34 -6.64
C ALA A 738 -1.48 -25.27 -5.35
N ALA A 739 -1.06 -24.06 -5.00
CA ALA A 739 -0.58 -23.71 -3.68
C ALA A 739 -1.72 -23.16 -2.83
N THR A 740 -1.67 -23.42 -1.52
CA THR A 740 -2.45 -22.68 -0.52
C THR A 740 -1.54 -22.24 0.62
N ALA A 741 -1.94 -21.21 1.37
CA ALA A 741 -1.11 -20.64 2.42
C ALA A 741 -1.93 -20.35 3.69
N THR A 742 -1.30 -20.54 4.85
CA THR A 742 -1.86 -20.19 6.16
C THR A 742 -0.76 -19.58 7.01
N VAL A 743 -1.05 -18.47 7.68
CA VAL A 743 -0.13 -17.80 8.60
C VAL A 743 -0.74 -17.77 9.99
N ASN A 744 0.04 -18.17 11.01
CA ASN A 744 -0.35 -18.11 12.41
C ASN A 744 0.82 -17.59 13.26
N GLY A 745 0.73 -16.34 13.74
CA GLY A 745 1.85 -15.69 14.41
C GLY A 745 3.06 -15.59 13.47
N THR A 746 4.20 -16.11 13.89
CA THR A 746 5.42 -16.17 13.05
C THR A 746 5.43 -17.35 12.08
N ASP A 747 4.50 -18.29 12.20
CA ASP A 747 4.52 -19.53 11.43
C ASP A 747 3.82 -19.40 10.07
N ILE A 748 4.44 -19.97 9.04
CA ILE A 748 3.86 -20.16 7.71
C ILE A 748 3.64 -21.65 7.49
N THR A 749 2.48 -22.01 6.96
CA THR A 749 2.23 -23.33 6.36
C THR A 749 1.77 -23.13 4.93
N LEU A 750 2.55 -23.65 3.98
CA LEU A 750 2.21 -23.74 2.57
C LEU A 750 1.75 -25.17 2.27
N THR A 751 0.70 -25.33 1.47
CA THR A 751 0.24 -26.64 1.03
C THR A 751 0.29 -26.72 -0.48
N LEU A 752 0.98 -27.73 -1.01
CA LEU A 752 0.84 -28.14 -2.40
C LEU A 752 -0.33 -29.11 -2.50
N VAL A 753 -1.34 -28.73 -3.29
CA VAL A 753 -2.43 -29.59 -3.72
C VAL A 753 -2.07 -30.11 -5.11
N ALA A 754 -1.85 -31.41 -5.25
CA ALA A 754 -1.61 -32.08 -6.54
C ALA A 754 -2.68 -33.18 -6.71
N ASP A 755 -3.69 -32.91 -7.53
CA ASP A 755 -4.92 -33.68 -7.62
C ASP A 755 -5.54 -33.93 -6.22
N SER A 756 -5.53 -35.17 -5.73
CA SER A 756 -6.05 -35.55 -4.41
C SER A 756 -4.98 -35.57 -3.31
N VAL A 757 -3.73 -35.27 -3.62
CA VAL A 757 -2.59 -35.35 -2.68
C VAL A 757 -2.25 -33.97 -2.12
N LEU A 758 -2.18 -33.87 -0.79
CA LEU A 758 -1.77 -32.66 -0.07
C LEU A 758 -0.41 -32.86 0.59
N THR A 759 0.53 -31.96 0.31
CA THR A 759 1.84 -31.91 0.97
C THR A 759 2.02 -30.55 1.63
N ASN A 760 2.27 -30.53 2.95
CA ASN A 760 2.50 -29.31 3.69
C ASN A 760 4.01 -29.02 3.82
N PHE A 761 4.37 -27.75 3.75
CA PHE A 761 5.66 -27.20 4.10
C PHE A 761 5.46 -26.16 5.18
N THR A 762 6.14 -26.26 6.32
CA THR A 762 5.88 -25.37 7.44
C THR A 762 7.15 -24.90 8.16
N THR A 763 7.13 -23.68 8.68
CA THR A 763 8.13 -23.16 9.62
C THR A 763 7.87 -23.64 11.06
N LYS A 764 6.68 -24.19 11.35
CA LYS A 764 6.27 -24.51 12.72
C LYS A 764 7.17 -25.58 13.34
N GLY A 765 7.76 -25.24 14.49
CA GLY A 765 8.70 -26.11 15.19
C GLY A 765 9.99 -26.35 14.41
N VAL A 766 10.35 -25.44 13.51
CA VAL A 766 11.63 -25.40 12.79
C VAL A 766 12.38 -24.15 13.24
N GLU A 767 13.59 -24.33 13.74
CA GLU A 767 14.46 -23.22 14.11
C GLU A 767 14.76 -22.36 12.87
N GLN A 768 14.40 -21.08 12.94
CA GLN A 768 14.63 -20.15 11.83
C GLN A 768 16.08 -19.65 11.83
N PRO A 769 16.64 -19.25 10.68
CA PRO A 769 18.00 -18.71 10.61
C PRO A 769 18.16 -17.51 11.56
N ALA A 770 19.05 -17.66 12.54
CA ALA A 770 19.33 -16.61 13.50
C ALA A 770 20.42 -15.68 12.96
N VAL A 771 20.06 -14.43 12.68
CA VAL A 771 21.00 -13.39 12.24
C VAL A 771 21.52 -12.62 13.44
N LYS A 772 22.85 -12.51 13.58
CA LYS A 772 23.51 -11.74 14.64
C LYS A 772 23.73 -10.29 14.21
N GLY A 773 23.63 -9.35 15.14
CA GLY A 773 24.26 -8.04 14.99
C GLY A 773 25.77 -8.23 14.84
N VAL A 774 26.37 -7.73 13.75
CA VAL A 774 27.79 -7.96 13.45
C VAL A 774 28.65 -6.80 13.92
N TYR A 775 29.80 -7.11 14.54
CA TYR A 775 30.82 -6.11 14.91
C TYR A 775 32.22 -6.72 14.96
N ALA A 776 33.21 -5.84 14.83
CA ALA A 776 34.61 -6.20 14.99
C ALA A 776 35.07 -5.95 16.44
N TYR A 777 36.00 -6.76 16.91
CA TYR A 777 36.67 -6.60 18.20
C TYR A 777 38.15 -6.99 18.09
N ASN A 778 38.94 -6.75 19.14
CA ASN A 778 40.37 -7.12 19.16
C ASN A 778 41.18 -6.53 18.00
N LEU A 779 40.96 -5.24 17.71
CA LEU A 779 41.61 -4.51 16.63
C LEU A 779 43.10 -4.31 16.93
N ARG A 780 43.95 -4.60 15.95
CA ARG A 780 45.41 -4.55 16.04
C ARG A 780 46.00 -3.91 14.80
N LEU A 781 47.13 -3.24 14.99
CA LEU A 781 47.90 -2.62 13.93
C LEU A 781 49.36 -3.05 14.04
N ALA A 782 49.93 -3.51 12.94
CA ALA A 782 51.37 -3.70 12.79
C ALA A 782 51.87 -2.94 11.55
N GLN A 783 53.14 -2.55 11.55
CA GLN A 783 53.80 -1.95 10.39
C GLN A 783 55.08 -2.72 10.07
N THR A 784 55.24 -3.14 8.82
CA THR A 784 56.47 -3.77 8.32
C THR A 784 56.88 -3.05 7.04
N GLY A 785 58.01 -2.32 7.09
CA GLY A 785 58.44 -1.45 5.99
C GLY A 785 57.36 -0.44 5.61
N GLU A 786 57.06 -0.37 4.31
CA GLU A 786 56.06 0.54 3.73
C GLU A 786 54.64 -0.07 3.70
N ARG A 787 54.31 -1.00 4.61
CA ARG A 787 53.00 -1.63 4.71
C ARG A 787 52.44 -1.62 6.12
N TYR A 788 51.14 -1.37 6.23
CA TYR A 788 50.35 -1.58 7.44
C TYR A 788 49.56 -2.88 7.35
N THR A 789 49.58 -3.64 8.43
CA THR A 789 48.74 -4.82 8.65
C THR A 789 47.66 -4.46 9.66
N PHE A 790 46.40 -4.49 9.21
CA PHE A 790 45.22 -4.28 10.05
C PHE A 790 44.61 -5.64 10.37
N SER A 791 44.49 -5.99 11.65
CA SER A 791 43.89 -7.25 12.08
C SER A 791 42.76 -6.99 13.07
N PHE A 792 41.74 -7.83 13.04
CA PHE A 792 40.59 -7.80 13.96
C PHE A 792 39.93 -9.17 14.00
N ASP A 793 39.08 -9.40 15.00
CA ASP A 793 38.19 -10.54 15.05
C ASP A 793 36.75 -10.08 14.79
N ALA A 794 35.96 -10.86 14.05
CA ALA A 794 34.54 -10.60 13.81
C ALA A 794 33.67 -11.62 14.58
N ASN A 795 32.59 -11.15 15.22
CA ASN A 795 31.69 -12.02 16.00
C ASN A 795 30.79 -12.92 15.14
N ALA A 796 30.65 -12.59 13.85
CA ALA A 796 29.98 -13.34 12.81
C ALA A 796 30.51 -12.88 11.45
N GLN A 797 30.30 -13.69 10.41
CA GLN A 797 30.69 -13.34 9.06
C GLN A 797 29.81 -12.20 8.50
N PRO A 798 30.39 -11.05 8.08
CA PRO A 798 29.64 -9.95 7.49
C PRO A 798 29.36 -10.18 5.99
N THR A 799 28.35 -9.49 5.44
CA THR A 799 28.10 -9.40 4.00
C THR A 799 29.06 -8.44 3.32
N THR A 800 29.39 -7.33 3.99
CA THR A 800 30.39 -6.36 3.53
C THR A 800 31.22 -5.85 4.70
N ALA A 801 32.48 -5.52 4.43
CA ALA A 801 33.41 -5.01 5.42
C ALA A 801 34.34 -3.97 4.81
N LYS A 802 34.73 -2.98 5.60
CA LYS A 802 35.64 -1.91 5.18
C LYS A 802 36.42 -1.32 6.35
N LEU A 803 37.61 -0.78 6.06
CA LEU A 803 38.30 0.16 6.93
C LEU A 803 37.78 1.56 6.66
N VAL A 804 37.52 2.32 7.72
CA VAL A 804 37.11 3.73 7.66
C VAL A 804 38.21 4.55 8.31
N PHE A 805 38.68 5.59 7.63
CA PHE A 805 39.77 6.46 8.12
C PHE A 805 39.23 7.85 8.42
N THR A 806 39.60 8.38 9.57
CA THR A 806 39.27 9.74 10.00
C THR A 806 40.54 10.50 10.34
N ASP A 807 40.55 11.80 10.12
CA ASP A 807 41.65 12.67 10.50
C ASP A 807 41.84 12.63 12.02
N ALA A 808 43.06 12.36 12.49
CA ALA A 808 43.30 12.13 13.91
C ALA A 808 43.06 13.36 14.80
N LYS A 809 43.10 14.57 14.22
CA LYS A 809 42.91 15.83 14.95
C LYS A 809 41.46 16.28 14.96
N THR A 810 40.79 16.17 13.81
CA THR A 810 39.44 16.73 13.60
C THR A 810 38.34 15.68 13.67
N GLY A 811 38.66 14.39 13.54
CA GLY A 811 37.69 13.30 13.50
C GLY A 811 36.90 13.21 12.19
N THR A 812 37.21 14.03 11.18
CA THR A 812 36.48 14.05 9.89
C THR A 812 36.86 12.84 9.05
N GLU A 813 35.90 12.20 8.38
CA GLU A 813 36.19 11.07 7.47
C GLU A 813 37.05 11.52 6.28
N VAL A 814 38.13 10.77 6.04
CA VAL A 814 39.13 11.04 5.00
C VAL A 814 39.03 10.04 3.84
N GLY A 815 38.57 8.82 4.11
CA GLY A 815 38.33 7.81 3.09
C GLY A 815 38.10 6.41 3.66
N GLN A 816 37.86 5.45 2.77
CA GLN A 816 37.53 4.07 3.12
C GLN A 816 38.29 3.08 2.24
N LEU A 817 38.59 1.88 2.76
CA LEU A 817 39.17 0.76 2.00
C LEU A 817 38.31 -0.50 2.16
N PRO A 818 37.86 -1.15 1.07
CA PRO A 818 37.06 -2.36 1.16
C PRO A 818 37.90 -3.55 1.65
N LEU A 819 37.28 -4.41 2.45
CA LEU A 819 37.85 -5.66 2.94
C LEU A 819 37.08 -6.84 2.34
N ASN A 820 37.74 -7.59 1.46
CA ASN A 820 37.14 -8.74 0.79
C ASN A 820 37.37 -10.03 1.59
N ASN A 821 36.39 -10.94 1.59
CA ASN A 821 36.48 -12.26 2.21
C ASN A 821 36.70 -12.25 3.74
N VAL A 822 36.09 -11.29 4.45
CA VAL A 822 36.05 -11.32 5.92
C VAL A 822 35.24 -12.53 6.39
N ILE A 823 35.76 -13.25 7.39
CA ILE A 823 35.13 -14.44 8.00
C ILE A 823 34.82 -14.19 9.48
N GLU A 824 33.98 -15.04 10.07
CA GLU A 824 33.85 -15.10 11.54
C GLU A 824 35.19 -15.48 12.17
N GLY A 825 35.53 -14.85 13.31
CA GLY A 825 36.83 -15.01 13.96
C GLY A 825 37.90 -14.10 13.35
N HIS A 826 39.15 -14.58 13.31
CA HIS A 826 40.31 -13.75 13.03
C HIS A 826 40.46 -13.36 11.56
N ASN A 827 40.74 -12.07 11.32
CA ASN A 827 40.96 -11.48 10.01
C ASN A 827 42.22 -10.59 10.01
N SER A 828 42.94 -10.55 8.89
CA SER A 828 44.15 -9.73 8.74
C SER A 828 44.34 -9.27 7.29
N PHE A 829 44.61 -7.98 7.10
CA PHE A 829 44.74 -7.35 5.78
C PHE A 829 45.94 -6.41 5.71
N ASP A 830 46.69 -6.49 4.60
CA ASP A 830 47.89 -5.67 4.38
C ASP A 830 47.64 -4.61 3.30
N PHE A 831 47.93 -3.35 3.62
CA PHE A 831 47.90 -2.23 2.67
C PHE A 831 49.24 -1.51 2.63
N ALA A 832 49.68 -1.12 1.43
CA ALA A 832 50.84 -0.24 1.30
C ALA A 832 50.50 1.16 1.85
N THR A 833 51.48 1.84 2.42
CA THR A 833 51.28 3.18 3.03
C THR A 833 50.81 4.23 2.04
N ASP A 834 51.06 4.08 0.75
CA ASP A 834 50.61 5.00 -0.31
C ASP A 834 49.16 4.75 -0.77
N GLN A 835 48.61 3.56 -0.47
CA GLN A 835 47.21 3.17 -0.69
C GLN A 835 46.26 3.73 0.37
N LEU A 836 46.78 4.18 1.51
CA LEU A 836 45.95 4.85 2.52
C LEU A 836 45.38 6.16 1.97
N PRO A 837 44.14 6.53 2.34
CA PRO A 837 43.54 7.79 1.92
C PRO A 837 44.23 9.01 2.56
N GLY A 838 43.84 10.21 2.16
CA GLY A 838 44.32 11.46 2.77
C GLY A 838 45.62 12.02 2.19
N ALA A 839 46.08 13.12 2.77
CA ALA A 839 47.32 13.78 2.39
C ALA A 839 48.55 13.03 2.92
N LEU A 840 49.70 13.20 2.25
CA LEU A 840 50.97 12.63 2.72
C LEU A 840 51.30 13.11 4.14
N LYS A 841 51.73 12.16 4.98
CA LYS A 841 52.04 12.34 6.40
C LYS A 841 50.86 12.78 7.28
N GLN A 842 49.64 12.85 6.73
CA GLN A 842 48.44 13.06 7.53
C GLN A 842 48.26 11.89 8.49
N GLU A 843 48.05 12.20 9.77
CA GLU A 843 47.79 11.22 10.82
C GLU A 843 46.31 10.88 10.84
N LEU A 844 46.00 9.59 10.73
CA LEU A 844 44.64 9.09 10.61
C LEU A 844 44.34 8.11 11.73
N ASN A 845 43.18 8.27 12.35
CA ASN A 845 42.52 7.20 13.08
C ASN A 845 41.87 6.24 12.08
N TRP A 846 41.64 5.00 12.50
CA TRP A 846 40.95 4.01 11.68
C TRP A 846 39.92 3.22 12.49
N ALA A 847 38.94 2.69 11.79
CA ALA A 847 37.87 1.86 12.33
C ALA A 847 37.56 0.72 11.37
N VAL A 848 36.99 -0.37 11.89
CA VAL A 848 36.43 -1.46 11.08
C VAL A 848 34.92 -1.28 11.05
N CYS A 849 34.35 -1.14 9.85
CA CYS A 849 32.92 -1.15 9.63
C CYS A 849 32.49 -2.51 9.07
N LEU A 850 31.67 -3.23 9.81
CA LEU A 850 31.06 -4.49 9.38
C LEU A 850 29.58 -4.27 9.08
N THR A 851 29.06 -4.92 8.06
CA THR A 851 27.62 -4.95 7.74
C THR A 851 27.20 -6.40 7.54
N GLY A 852 26.13 -6.83 8.20
CA GLY A 852 25.56 -8.17 8.13
C GLY A 852 24.25 -8.19 7.34
N ASN A 853 23.60 -9.35 7.32
CA ASN A 853 22.21 -9.45 6.83
C ASN A 853 21.27 -8.68 7.76
N HIS A 854 20.12 -8.24 7.26
CA HIS A 854 19.09 -7.65 8.10
C HIS A 854 18.62 -8.66 9.17
N ILE A 855 18.13 -8.14 10.30
CA ILE A 855 17.64 -8.97 11.41
C ILE A 855 16.11 -8.87 11.40
N ALA A 856 15.45 -9.96 11.00
CA ALA A 856 14.00 -9.96 10.77
C ALA A 856 13.14 -10.13 12.04
N MET A 857 13.69 -10.76 13.07
CA MET A 857 12.95 -11.12 14.28
C MET A 857 13.90 -11.26 15.48
N ILE A 858 13.34 -11.26 16.68
CA ILE A 858 14.10 -11.50 17.91
C ILE A 858 14.49 -12.98 17.98
N ASN A 859 15.78 -13.27 17.93
CA ASN A 859 16.32 -14.62 18.02
C ASN A 859 17.33 -14.74 19.16
N ARG A 860 17.36 -15.89 19.85
CA ARG A 860 18.48 -16.24 20.71
C ARG A 860 19.65 -16.67 19.82
N ILE A 861 20.78 -15.98 19.94
CA ILE A 861 21.96 -16.14 19.06
C ILE A 861 23.19 -16.73 19.76
N ASN A 862 23.14 -16.95 21.07
CA ASN A 862 24.24 -17.60 21.77
C ASN A 862 24.22 -19.13 21.57
N PRO A 863 25.38 -19.77 21.40
CA PRO A 863 25.49 -21.21 21.18
C PRO A 863 25.07 -22.01 22.42
N GLU A 864 24.79 -23.31 22.24
CA GLU A 864 24.41 -24.22 23.33
C GLU A 864 25.41 -24.19 24.50
N ALA A 865 26.71 -24.09 24.20
CA ALA A 865 27.76 -23.98 25.23
C ALA A 865 27.64 -22.74 26.15
N ALA A 866 26.89 -21.71 25.74
CA ALA A 866 26.62 -20.51 26.54
C ALA A 866 25.35 -20.63 27.40
N THR A 867 24.67 -21.78 27.41
CA THR A 867 23.40 -22.00 28.13
C THR A 867 23.58 -22.46 29.59
N THR A 868 24.81 -22.42 30.12
CA THR A 868 25.11 -22.79 31.51
C THR A 868 24.17 -22.11 32.49
N ALA A 869 23.62 -22.89 33.42
CA ALA A 869 22.75 -22.36 34.46
C ALA A 869 23.54 -21.57 35.51
N TYR A 870 22.96 -20.46 35.94
CA TYR A 870 23.40 -19.62 37.04
C TYR A 870 22.28 -19.55 38.08
N ASN A 871 22.60 -19.24 39.34
CA ASN A 871 21.57 -18.96 40.35
C ASN A 871 20.97 -17.55 40.17
N ARG A 872 21.83 -16.54 40.15
CA ARG A 872 21.50 -15.12 39.88
C ARG A 872 22.64 -14.50 39.08
N ALA A 873 22.47 -14.35 37.78
CA ALA A 873 23.48 -13.73 36.92
C ALA A 873 23.18 -12.26 36.66
N THR A 874 24.21 -11.43 36.72
CA THR A 874 24.26 -10.04 36.22
C THR A 874 25.27 -9.94 35.08
N VAL A 875 25.25 -8.85 34.31
CA VAL A 875 26.11 -8.72 33.12
C VAL A 875 26.67 -7.33 32.95
N ALA A 876 27.94 -7.25 32.55
CA ALA A 876 28.56 -6.07 31.98
C ALA A 876 29.28 -6.43 30.68
N ILE A 877 29.32 -5.49 29.73
CA ILE A 877 30.00 -5.66 28.45
C ILE A 877 30.99 -4.52 28.32
N ASP A 878 32.24 -4.84 27.98
CA ASP A 878 33.23 -3.81 27.67
C ASP A 878 32.96 -3.22 26.29
N LYS A 879 32.56 -1.95 26.28
CA LYS A 879 32.32 -1.17 25.06
C LYS A 879 33.31 -0.02 24.92
N SER A 880 34.37 -0.01 25.71
CA SER A 880 35.41 1.01 25.60
C SER A 880 36.30 0.73 24.39
N THR A 881 36.29 1.65 23.43
CA THR A 881 37.19 1.63 22.26
C THR A 881 38.66 1.79 22.65
N GLU A 882 38.94 2.27 23.86
CA GLU A 882 40.31 2.39 24.38
C GLU A 882 40.77 1.14 25.14
N SER A 883 39.87 0.17 25.39
CA SER A 883 40.17 -1.09 26.06
C SER A 883 40.71 -2.16 25.10
N ASP A 884 41.67 -2.98 25.56
CA ASP A 884 42.10 -4.19 24.83
C ASP A 884 41.04 -5.32 24.88
N PHE A 885 39.99 -5.13 25.67
CA PHE A 885 38.98 -6.14 25.96
C PHE A 885 37.60 -5.76 25.40
N PHE A 886 37.53 -4.79 24.50
CA PHE A 886 36.31 -4.41 23.79
C PHE A 886 35.55 -5.65 23.25
N GLY A 887 34.24 -5.71 23.51
CA GLY A 887 33.36 -6.83 23.17
C GLY A 887 33.36 -7.98 24.19
N ARG A 888 34.20 -7.95 25.23
CA ARG A 888 34.21 -8.97 26.29
C ARG A 888 32.98 -8.85 27.18
N ILE A 889 32.40 -9.99 27.51
CA ILE A 889 31.23 -10.10 28.39
C ILE A 889 31.71 -10.57 29.77
N TYR A 890 31.23 -9.94 30.83
CA TYR A 890 31.44 -10.34 32.22
C TYR A 890 30.12 -10.73 32.85
N VAL A 891 30.06 -11.91 33.45
CA VAL A 891 28.85 -12.43 34.10
C VAL A 891 29.13 -12.59 35.60
N GLY A 892 28.40 -11.83 36.41
CA GLY A 892 28.50 -11.90 37.87
C GLY A 892 27.48 -12.89 38.40
N GLU A 893 27.91 -13.92 39.11
CA GLU A 893 27.01 -14.90 39.73
C GLU A 893 26.99 -14.73 41.25
N SER A 894 25.79 -14.71 41.85
CA SER A 894 25.62 -14.85 43.30
C SER A 894 24.79 -16.09 43.66
N ASP A 895 25.39 -16.99 44.44
CA ASP A 895 24.72 -18.17 45.00
C ASP A 895 25.02 -18.32 46.51
N LYS A 896 24.05 -17.91 47.33
CA LYS A 896 24.13 -18.06 48.80
C LYS A 896 24.22 -19.52 49.27
N LYS A 897 23.84 -20.49 48.44
CA LYS A 897 23.91 -21.92 48.76
C LYS A 897 25.21 -22.57 48.28
N LYS A 898 25.94 -21.93 47.36
CA LYS A 898 27.20 -22.43 46.77
C LYS A 898 28.19 -21.28 46.63
N ALA A 899 28.87 -20.99 47.74
CA ALA A 899 29.83 -19.89 47.80
C ALA A 899 30.96 -20.02 46.75
N GLU A 900 31.34 -21.23 46.36
CA GLU A 900 32.34 -21.51 45.33
C GLU A 900 31.92 -21.09 43.92
N ALA A 901 30.61 -21.01 43.63
CA ALA A 901 30.07 -20.54 42.36
C ALA A 901 29.87 -19.01 42.31
N THR A 902 30.03 -18.34 43.45
CA THR A 902 29.84 -16.89 43.56
C THR A 902 31.09 -16.13 43.10
N GLY A 903 30.95 -15.18 42.18
CA GLY A 903 32.04 -14.35 41.65
C GLY A 903 31.83 -13.95 40.18
N VAL A 904 32.93 -13.65 39.46
CA VAL A 904 32.88 -13.16 38.07
C VAL A 904 33.37 -14.22 37.08
N TYR A 905 32.53 -14.55 36.10
CA TYR A 905 32.89 -15.29 34.91
C TYR A 905 33.22 -14.35 33.76
N VAL A 906 34.29 -14.65 33.03
CA VAL A 906 34.62 -14.00 31.77
C VAL A 906 34.05 -14.84 30.64
N CYS A 907 33.35 -14.19 29.73
CA CYS A 907 32.76 -14.80 28.56
C CYS A 907 33.31 -14.15 27.29
N ASN A 908 33.39 -14.94 26.21
CA ASN A 908 33.62 -14.39 24.88
C ASN A 908 32.40 -13.60 24.38
N ALA A 909 32.52 -12.96 23.22
CA ALA A 909 31.46 -12.17 22.59
C ALA A 909 30.14 -12.92 22.34
N ASN A 910 30.17 -14.26 22.32
CA ASN A 910 29.00 -15.12 22.15
C ASN A 910 28.41 -15.60 23.50
N GLY A 911 28.93 -15.13 24.64
CA GLY A 911 28.45 -15.50 25.97
C GLY A 911 28.97 -16.84 26.51
N VAL A 912 29.95 -17.47 25.84
CA VAL A 912 30.56 -18.73 26.33
C VAL A 912 31.64 -18.40 27.37
N ARG A 913 31.56 -19.03 28.55
CA ARG A 913 32.54 -18.89 29.63
C ARG A 913 33.93 -19.32 29.16
N THR A 914 34.94 -18.51 29.44
CA THR A 914 36.36 -18.85 29.16
C THR A 914 37.07 -19.42 30.37
N ASN A 915 36.50 -19.27 31.56
CA ASN A 915 36.99 -19.82 32.82
C ASN A 915 35.96 -20.77 33.46
N THR A 916 36.43 -21.83 34.12
CA THR A 916 35.59 -22.84 34.78
C THR A 916 35.15 -22.42 36.18
N MET A 917 36.03 -21.79 36.96
CA MET A 917 35.75 -21.24 38.29
C MET A 917 35.68 -19.72 38.24
N PRO A 918 34.77 -19.08 38.98
CA PRO A 918 34.62 -17.62 38.95
C PRO A 918 35.81 -16.92 39.63
N TYR A 919 36.17 -15.75 39.12
CA TYR A 919 37.17 -14.89 39.74
C TYR A 919 36.57 -14.14 40.94
N LYS A 920 37.32 -14.10 42.04
CA LYS A 920 36.95 -13.40 43.28
C LYS A 920 37.96 -12.32 43.70
N GLY A 921 39.14 -12.33 43.09
CA GLY A 921 40.27 -11.44 43.41
C GLY A 921 40.61 -11.34 44.90
N GLY A 922 40.60 -12.47 45.60
CA GLY A 922 40.89 -12.53 47.04
C GLY A 922 39.79 -12.00 47.96
N GLN A 923 38.64 -11.59 47.42
CA GLN A 923 37.52 -11.03 48.19
C GLN A 923 36.50 -12.10 48.60
N ASN A 924 35.81 -11.87 49.72
CA ASN A 924 34.70 -12.72 50.18
C ASN A 924 33.37 -12.29 49.53
N LEU A 925 33.27 -12.42 48.21
CA LEU A 925 32.05 -12.08 47.46
C LEU A 925 30.93 -13.05 47.86
N THR A 926 29.79 -12.51 48.30
CA THR A 926 28.61 -13.30 48.71
C THR A 926 27.30 -12.79 48.11
N GLY A 927 27.27 -11.49 47.79
CA GLY A 927 26.15 -10.78 47.19
C GLY A 927 26.57 -9.98 45.97
N ASN A 928 27.64 -10.37 45.25
CA ASN A 928 28.07 -9.65 44.05
C ASN A 928 26.91 -9.55 43.07
N TYR A 929 26.69 -8.35 42.58
CA TYR A 929 25.45 -8.02 41.92
C TYR A 929 25.72 -7.24 40.63
N ARG A 930 25.01 -6.14 40.36
CA ARG A 930 25.09 -5.49 39.05
C ARG A 930 26.44 -4.80 38.84
N MET A 931 26.96 -4.91 37.64
CA MET A 931 28.33 -4.50 37.28
C MET A 931 28.32 -3.49 36.13
N SER A 932 29.41 -2.76 35.95
CA SER A 932 29.66 -1.92 34.77
C SER A 932 31.15 -1.85 34.44
N VAL A 933 31.47 -1.43 33.22
CA VAL A 933 32.84 -1.24 32.74
C VAL A 933 33.08 0.24 32.46
N ASP A 934 34.21 0.78 32.89
CA ASP A 934 34.57 2.18 32.61
C ASP A 934 35.23 2.37 31.23
N ALA A 935 35.47 3.63 30.86
CA ALA A 935 36.13 3.98 29.60
C ALA A 935 37.58 3.48 29.47
N THR A 936 38.19 2.92 30.52
CA THR A 936 39.52 2.30 30.47
C THR A 936 39.47 0.76 30.42
N GLY A 937 38.28 0.18 30.45
CA GLY A 937 38.06 -1.27 30.47
C GLY A 937 38.02 -1.90 31.87
N LYS A 938 38.15 -1.12 32.95
CA LYS A 938 38.09 -1.67 34.32
C LYS A 938 36.66 -2.09 34.67
N LEU A 939 36.52 -3.26 35.28
CA LEU A 939 35.22 -3.79 35.70
C LEU A 939 34.92 -3.38 37.15
N TYR A 940 33.78 -2.75 37.37
CA TYR A 940 33.27 -2.36 38.68
C TYR A 940 32.16 -3.32 39.10
N ILE A 941 32.27 -3.86 40.30
CA ILE A 941 31.42 -4.92 40.82
C ILE A 941 30.75 -4.42 42.09
N ALA A 942 29.43 -4.28 42.09
CA ALA A 942 28.68 -3.96 43.30
C ALA A 942 28.58 -5.20 44.20
N GLU A 943 28.82 -5.03 45.51
CA GLU A 943 28.64 -6.10 46.50
C GLU A 943 27.46 -5.77 47.42
N TYR A 944 26.40 -6.56 47.26
CA TYR A 944 25.14 -6.41 47.98
C TYR A 944 25.10 -7.33 49.21
N SER A 945 26.03 -7.11 50.15
CA SER A 945 26.11 -7.84 51.42
C SER A 945 26.70 -6.98 52.54
N ASP A 946 26.21 -7.07 53.76
CA ASP A 946 26.72 -6.23 54.86
C ASP A 946 28.16 -6.59 55.26
N ASN A 947 28.50 -7.88 55.22
CA ASN A 947 29.80 -8.40 55.62
C ASN A 947 30.93 -8.05 54.65
N ASN A 948 30.63 -7.81 53.36
CA ASN A 948 31.66 -7.48 52.36
C ASN A 948 31.27 -6.33 51.38
N SER A 949 30.18 -5.61 51.64
CA SER A 949 29.70 -4.35 51.05
C SER A 949 30.74 -3.44 50.38
N GLY A 950 30.26 -2.71 49.39
CA GLY A 950 31.00 -1.69 48.68
C GLY A 950 31.07 -1.97 47.19
N VAL A 951 32.13 -1.46 46.56
CA VAL A 951 32.38 -1.63 45.12
C VAL A 951 33.80 -2.15 44.94
N PHE A 952 33.94 -3.26 44.22
CA PHE A 952 35.23 -3.84 43.90
C PHE A 952 35.60 -3.59 42.44
N ILE A 953 36.86 -3.29 42.19
CA ILE A 953 37.40 -2.99 40.86
C ILE A 953 38.32 -4.14 40.46
N ALA A 954 38.00 -4.79 39.35
CA ALA A 954 38.83 -5.82 38.75
C ALA A 954 39.57 -5.25 37.54
N ASN A 955 40.87 -5.55 37.47
CA ASN A 955 41.67 -5.28 36.28
C ASN A 955 41.46 -6.42 35.27
N PRO A 956 40.86 -6.17 34.09
CA PRO A 956 40.59 -7.22 33.10
C PRO A 956 41.84 -7.90 32.53
N ALA A 957 43.02 -7.27 32.65
CA ALA A 957 44.30 -7.87 32.29
C ALA A 957 44.87 -8.80 33.38
N GLN A 958 44.33 -8.74 34.60
CA GLN A 958 44.83 -9.44 35.79
C GLN A 958 43.66 -9.98 36.65
N MET A 959 42.72 -10.70 36.02
CA MET A 959 41.51 -11.21 36.70
C MET A 959 41.81 -12.19 37.85
N GLU A 960 42.96 -12.86 37.84
CA GLU A 960 43.44 -13.71 38.93
C GLU A 960 44.04 -12.93 40.11
N GLY A 961 44.37 -11.66 39.90
CA GLY A 961 44.94 -10.77 40.91
C GLY A 961 43.89 -10.23 41.89
N ASN A 962 44.32 -9.34 42.78
CA ASN A 962 43.44 -8.76 43.80
C ASN A 962 42.40 -7.80 43.20
N PHE A 963 41.14 -7.94 43.59
CA PHE A 963 40.12 -6.94 43.31
C PHE A 963 40.24 -5.81 44.32
N GLN A 964 40.38 -4.57 43.84
CA GLN A 964 40.59 -3.40 44.68
C GLN A 964 39.25 -2.92 45.25
N GLN A 965 39.14 -2.77 46.56
CA GLN A 965 38.00 -2.08 47.17
C GLN A 965 38.07 -0.58 46.83
N PHE A 966 36.99 -0.03 46.30
CA PHE A 966 36.89 1.38 45.96
C PHE A 966 36.77 2.26 47.20
N PHE A 967 35.95 1.87 48.18
CA PHE A 967 35.76 2.67 49.40
C PHE A 967 36.85 2.41 50.45
N ILE A 968 37.51 3.48 50.90
CA ILE A 968 38.48 3.45 51.99
C ILE A 968 37.75 3.83 53.28
N GLY A 969 37.79 2.96 54.28
CA GLY A 969 37.19 3.21 55.60
C GLY A 969 36.98 1.93 56.43
N GLN A 970 36.30 2.09 57.56
CA GLN A 970 35.87 1.02 58.46
C GLN A 970 34.39 0.68 58.24
N ARG A 971 34.10 -0.60 58.07
CA ARG A 971 32.76 -1.17 57.86
C ARG A 971 32.09 -1.47 59.21
N ASN A 972 30.82 -1.13 59.35
CA ASN A 972 30.01 -1.54 60.50
C ASN A 972 29.18 -2.81 60.22
N GLU A 973 28.45 -3.31 61.23
CA GLU A 973 27.63 -4.53 61.12
C GLU A 973 26.50 -4.45 60.10
N LYS A 974 26.10 -3.23 59.67
CA LYS A 974 25.10 -3.00 58.63
C LYS A 974 25.72 -2.78 57.25
N GLY A 975 27.03 -2.97 57.10
CA GLY A 975 27.71 -2.75 55.81
C GLY A 975 27.96 -1.29 55.46
N LEU A 976 27.65 -0.32 56.32
CA LEU A 976 28.03 1.08 56.09
C LEU A 976 29.53 1.26 56.32
N ILE A 977 30.21 1.89 55.37
CA ILE A 977 31.65 2.18 55.39
C ILE A 977 31.83 3.65 55.76
N THR A 978 32.58 3.88 56.84
CA THR A 978 32.87 5.22 57.36
C THR A 978 34.37 5.50 57.36
N ASN A 979 34.75 6.73 57.05
CA ASN A 979 36.14 7.19 57.18
C ASN A 979 36.14 8.55 57.88
N ASP A 980 36.88 8.68 58.98
CA ASP A 980 36.93 9.89 59.80
C ASP A 980 35.53 10.46 60.15
N GLY A 981 34.57 9.58 60.44
CA GLY A 981 33.19 9.94 60.77
C GLY A 981 32.28 10.28 59.58
N GLN A 982 32.80 10.30 58.35
CA GLN A 982 32.01 10.51 57.14
C GLN A 982 31.50 9.18 56.57
N ASN A 983 30.28 9.16 56.04
CA ASN A 983 29.72 8.01 55.34
C ASN A 983 30.25 7.97 53.91
N VAL A 984 31.15 7.03 53.62
CA VAL A 984 31.88 6.93 52.34
C VAL A 984 31.12 6.07 51.33
N GLY A 985 30.51 4.98 51.78
CA GLY A 985 29.79 4.01 50.94
C GLY A 985 29.10 2.94 51.79
N SER A 986 28.42 1.98 51.16
CA SER A 986 27.64 0.95 51.87
C SER A 986 27.42 -0.31 51.01
N SER A 987 26.55 -1.22 51.45
CA SER A 987 26.02 -2.31 50.61
C SER A 987 25.43 -1.72 49.32
N ALA A 988 25.77 -2.31 48.18
CA ALA A 988 25.47 -1.72 46.87
C ALA A 988 24.79 -2.72 45.92
N SER A 989 23.66 -2.32 45.34
CA SER A 989 22.94 -3.15 44.37
C SER A 989 23.38 -2.90 42.91
N MET A 990 23.95 -1.73 42.64
CA MET A 990 24.37 -1.31 41.32
C MET A 990 25.53 -0.34 41.41
N VAL A 991 26.48 -0.53 40.51
CA VAL A 991 27.54 0.42 40.21
C VAL A 991 27.54 0.71 38.72
N LEU A 992 27.49 1.99 38.35
CA LEU A 992 27.50 2.47 36.97
C LEU A 992 28.66 3.46 36.78
N ALA A 993 29.70 3.03 36.06
CA ALA A 993 30.74 3.91 35.56
C ALA A 993 30.28 4.62 34.28
N THR A 994 30.54 5.93 34.18
CA THR A 994 30.16 6.76 33.02
C THR A 994 31.25 7.79 32.74
N GLY A 995 31.23 8.35 31.53
CA GLY A 995 32.19 9.38 31.12
C GLY A 995 33.60 8.85 30.95
N SER A 996 34.53 9.75 30.65
CA SER A 996 35.96 9.45 30.48
C SER A 996 36.79 10.65 30.90
N GLY A 997 38.07 10.44 31.25
CA GLY A 997 38.97 11.52 31.66
C GLY A 997 38.42 12.33 32.83
N ALA A 998 38.47 13.66 32.71
CA ALA A 998 37.98 14.58 33.75
C ALA A 998 36.47 14.48 34.02
N ASP A 999 35.69 13.98 33.05
CA ASP A 999 34.23 13.84 33.16
C ASP A 999 33.81 12.46 33.71
N ALA A 1000 34.77 11.60 34.06
CA ALA A 1000 34.47 10.27 34.58
C ALA A 1000 33.74 10.33 35.93
N LYS A 1001 32.65 9.58 36.04
CA LYS A 1001 31.80 9.49 37.24
C LYS A 1001 31.44 8.05 37.56
N LEU A 1002 31.31 7.77 38.86
CA LEU A 1002 30.74 6.54 39.38
C LEU A 1002 29.40 6.85 40.06
N TYR A 1003 28.36 6.12 39.68
CA TYR A 1003 27.06 6.14 40.36
C TYR A 1003 26.86 4.83 41.09
N VAL A 1004 26.47 4.89 42.36
CA VAL A 1004 26.30 3.70 43.21
C VAL A 1004 24.95 3.76 43.93
N CYS A 1005 24.14 2.71 43.82
CA CYS A 1005 22.92 2.57 44.63
C CYS A 1005 23.30 2.08 46.03
N LEU A 1006 23.17 2.95 47.04
CA LEU A 1006 23.67 2.73 48.39
C LEU A 1006 22.52 2.38 49.34
N GLU A 1007 22.45 1.11 49.76
CA GLU A 1007 21.35 0.57 50.59
C GLU A 1007 21.20 1.30 51.93
N ASP A 1008 22.28 1.40 52.70
CA ASP A 1008 22.25 1.92 54.08
C ASP A 1008 22.15 3.44 54.18
N LEU A 1009 22.13 4.12 53.03
CA LEU A 1009 22.02 5.57 52.90
C LEU A 1009 20.61 6.03 52.48
N LYS A 1010 19.59 5.19 52.75
CA LYS A 1010 18.14 5.47 52.60
C LYS A 1010 17.68 5.62 51.14
N ALA A 1011 17.90 4.60 50.31
CA ALA A 1011 17.47 4.57 48.91
C ALA A 1011 17.97 5.82 48.13
N ALA A 1012 19.27 6.04 48.17
CA ALA A 1012 19.93 7.18 47.55
C ALA A 1012 21.05 6.71 46.61
N ILE A 1013 21.22 7.44 45.50
CA ILE A 1013 22.28 7.18 44.53
C ILE A 1013 23.45 8.10 44.87
N GLY A 1014 24.58 7.51 45.27
CA GLY A 1014 25.82 8.25 45.49
C GLY A 1014 26.52 8.53 44.16
N VAL A 1015 26.90 9.79 43.95
CA VAL A 1015 27.66 10.25 42.78
C VAL A 1015 29.09 10.54 43.23
N TYR A 1016 30.06 9.92 42.57
CA TYR A 1016 31.49 10.11 42.84
C TYR A 1016 32.16 10.65 41.58
N ASN A 1017 32.66 11.89 41.64
CA ASN A 1017 33.42 12.49 40.55
C ASN A 1017 34.85 11.95 40.58
N ILE A 1018 35.08 10.86 39.87
CA ILE A 1018 36.35 10.12 39.87
C ILE A 1018 37.35 10.69 38.86
N GLY A 1019 36.88 11.41 37.84
CA GLY A 1019 37.73 12.11 36.88
C GLY A 1019 38.53 13.25 37.49
N GLN A 1020 39.79 13.34 37.11
CA GLN A 1020 40.71 14.40 37.51
C GLN A 1020 41.01 15.34 36.34
N ALA A 1021 41.42 16.58 36.64
CA ALA A 1021 41.70 17.60 35.63
C ALA A 1021 42.83 17.20 34.65
N ASP A 1022 43.73 16.30 35.06
CA ASP A 1022 44.79 15.74 34.22
C ASP A 1022 44.33 14.56 33.34
N GLY A 1023 43.04 14.19 33.41
CA GLY A 1023 42.45 13.07 32.69
C GLY A 1023 42.62 11.72 33.38
N SER A 1024 43.29 11.64 34.54
CA SER A 1024 43.34 10.42 35.33
C SER A 1024 41.99 10.12 36.01
N VAL A 1025 41.76 8.84 36.32
CA VAL A 1025 40.53 8.37 36.96
C VAL A 1025 40.88 7.70 38.28
N LEU A 1026 40.30 8.18 39.38
CA LEU A 1026 40.49 7.63 40.71
C LEU A 1026 39.88 6.23 40.84
N THR A 1027 40.63 5.30 41.43
CA THR A 1027 40.15 3.93 41.74
C THR A 1027 39.95 3.69 43.23
N SER A 1028 39.99 4.75 44.04
CA SER A 1028 39.61 4.70 45.45
C SER A 1028 38.98 6.01 45.91
N TRP A 1029 38.18 5.94 46.97
CA TRP A 1029 37.43 7.06 47.52
C TRP A 1029 37.35 6.95 49.04
N ASN A 1030 37.69 8.03 49.75
CA ASN A 1030 37.87 8.03 51.21
C ASN A 1030 37.06 9.12 51.94
N LYS A 1031 36.09 9.72 51.26
CA LYS A 1031 35.26 10.82 51.79
C LYS A 1031 33.81 10.62 51.38
N GLU A 1032 32.90 11.48 51.85
CA GLU A 1032 31.50 11.42 51.43
C GLU A 1032 31.33 11.48 49.89
N PRO A 1033 30.21 10.95 49.35
CA PRO A 1033 29.89 11.07 47.93
C PRO A 1033 29.91 12.54 47.49
N SER A 1034 30.38 12.80 46.26
CA SER A 1034 30.40 14.16 45.71
C SER A 1034 29.01 14.79 45.64
N LYS A 1035 27.98 13.94 45.49
CA LYS A 1035 26.57 14.29 45.59
C LYS A 1035 25.76 13.07 45.99
N MET A 1036 24.67 13.29 46.74
CA MET A 1036 23.66 12.27 47.01
C MET A 1036 22.37 12.63 46.26
N LEU A 1037 21.95 11.78 45.31
CA LEU A 1037 20.69 11.95 44.59
C LEU A 1037 19.57 11.21 45.33
N LYS A 1038 18.58 11.97 45.81
CA LYS A 1038 17.37 11.43 46.42
C LYS A 1038 16.28 11.32 45.37
N VAL A 1039 15.98 10.10 44.94
CA VAL A 1039 14.98 9.85 43.90
C VAL A 1039 13.62 9.66 44.55
N ALA A 1040 12.67 10.57 44.28
CA ALA A 1040 11.33 10.49 44.83
C ALA A 1040 10.60 9.22 44.32
N GLY A 1041 9.99 8.46 45.23
CA GLY A 1041 9.27 7.22 44.90
C GLY A 1041 10.15 5.96 44.85
N LEU A 1042 11.46 6.08 45.11
CA LEU A 1042 12.36 4.95 45.29
C LEU A 1042 12.21 4.39 46.72
N ILE A 1043 11.70 3.17 46.87
CA ILE A 1043 11.48 2.55 48.20
C ILE A 1043 12.18 1.20 48.35
N ASN A 1044 12.62 0.60 47.25
CA ASN A 1044 13.40 -0.63 47.24
C ASN A 1044 14.90 -0.28 47.25
N THR A 1045 15.73 -1.29 47.54
CA THR A 1045 17.19 -1.20 47.50
C THR A 1045 17.78 -2.10 46.41
N ASP A 1046 16.95 -2.90 45.72
CA ASP A 1046 17.31 -3.70 44.55
C ASP A 1046 17.12 -2.88 43.25
N ASP A 1047 18.00 -1.90 43.05
CA ASP A 1047 17.89 -0.90 41.98
C ASP A 1047 18.92 -1.10 40.87
N ASN A 1048 18.55 -0.74 39.65
CA ASN A 1048 19.40 -0.75 38.46
C ASN A 1048 19.44 0.66 37.84
N LEU A 1049 20.55 0.98 37.16
CA LEU A 1049 20.83 2.30 36.59
C LEU A 1049 21.28 2.19 35.13
N ALA A 1050 20.95 3.20 34.33
CA ALA A 1050 21.57 3.44 33.03
C ALA A 1050 21.77 4.94 32.83
N ALA A 1051 22.81 5.32 32.09
CA ALA A 1051 23.10 6.71 31.82
C ALA A 1051 22.11 7.31 30.81
N GLY A 1052 21.81 8.60 30.95
CA GLY A 1052 21.13 9.41 29.94
C GLY A 1052 21.91 10.69 29.62
N PRO A 1053 21.33 11.60 28.82
CA PRO A 1053 21.97 12.84 28.45
C PRO A 1053 22.25 13.74 29.66
N ASP A 1054 23.25 14.62 29.53
CA ASP A 1054 23.62 15.65 30.50
C ASP A 1054 23.86 15.17 31.94
N GLY A 1055 24.24 13.90 32.11
CA GLY A 1055 24.47 13.28 33.42
C GLY A 1055 23.20 12.88 34.18
N GLY A 1056 22.05 12.85 33.50
CA GLY A 1056 20.82 12.23 34.00
C GLY A 1056 20.88 10.70 34.01
N LEU A 1057 19.96 10.07 34.72
CA LEU A 1057 19.94 8.64 34.99
C LEU A 1057 18.55 8.05 34.80
N TRP A 1058 18.51 6.91 34.10
CA TRP A 1058 17.41 5.97 34.22
C TRP A 1058 17.56 5.19 35.52
N VAL A 1059 16.46 5.04 36.24
CA VAL A 1059 16.39 4.34 37.53
C VAL A 1059 15.23 3.35 37.48
N ALA A 1060 15.53 2.06 37.62
CA ALA A 1060 14.54 1.01 37.77
C ALA A 1060 14.68 0.34 39.13
N GLN A 1061 13.56 0.11 39.82
CA GLN A 1061 13.52 -0.54 41.13
C GLN A 1061 12.73 -1.84 41.08
N PHE A 1062 12.98 -2.77 42.01
CA PHE A 1062 12.35 -4.08 41.96
C PHE A 1062 10.87 -3.97 42.33
N ARG A 1063 9.99 -4.27 41.37
CA ARG A 1063 8.53 -4.30 41.57
C ARG A 1063 7.90 -5.55 40.98
N GLY A 1064 7.01 -6.19 41.75
CA GLY A 1064 6.21 -7.32 41.27
C GLY A 1064 5.14 -6.88 40.25
N ALA A 1065 4.48 -7.85 39.62
CA ALA A 1065 3.32 -7.57 38.77
C ALA A 1065 2.23 -6.79 39.54
N GLY A 1066 1.55 -5.86 38.87
CA GLY A 1066 0.55 -4.96 39.45
C GLY A 1066 1.13 -3.79 40.24
N ASN A 1067 2.46 -3.66 40.34
CA ASN A 1067 3.11 -2.70 41.23
C ASN A 1067 3.86 -1.60 40.47
N ASN A 1068 3.13 -0.80 39.70
CA ASN A 1068 3.64 0.42 39.06
C ASN A 1068 2.65 1.58 39.30
N THR A 1069 2.94 2.46 40.26
CA THR A 1069 2.02 3.55 40.67
C THR A 1069 2.75 4.89 40.70
N LYS A 1070 2.01 6.00 40.58
CA LYS A 1070 2.62 7.35 40.56
C LYS A 1070 3.53 7.63 41.75
N GLY A 1071 3.13 7.17 42.95
CA GLY A 1071 3.89 7.36 44.19
C GLY A 1071 5.07 6.41 44.35
N VAL A 1072 5.02 5.24 43.72
CA VAL A 1072 6.10 4.26 43.71
C VAL A 1072 6.15 3.69 42.29
N PRO A 1073 6.94 4.26 41.38
CA PRO A 1073 7.01 3.80 40.00
C PRO A 1073 8.02 2.67 39.80
N SER A 1074 7.86 1.90 38.73
CA SER A 1074 8.82 0.86 38.33
C SER A 1074 10.08 1.43 37.66
N LEU A 1075 9.89 2.42 36.78
CA LEU A 1075 10.94 3.06 35.99
C LEU A 1075 10.80 4.59 36.06
N MET A 1076 11.93 5.26 36.23
CA MET A 1076 12.03 6.72 36.29
C MET A 1076 13.21 7.20 35.45
N PHE A 1077 13.12 8.43 34.95
CA PHE A 1077 14.29 9.20 34.56
C PHE A 1077 14.46 10.39 35.48
N VAL A 1078 15.67 10.58 36.00
CA VAL A 1078 16.05 11.75 36.79
C VAL A 1078 17.13 12.54 36.08
N ASP A 1079 17.05 13.86 36.15
CA ASP A 1079 18.11 14.73 35.66
C ASP A 1079 19.36 14.69 36.57
N LYS A 1080 20.42 15.44 36.18
CA LYS A 1080 21.67 15.56 36.96
C LYS A 1080 21.47 16.07 38.39
N ASP A 1081 20.33 16.69 38.69
CA ASP A 1081 19.97 17.25 39.99
C ASP A 1081 19.07 16.33 40.82
N GLY A 1082 18.63 15.21 40.24
CA GLY A 1082 17.77 14.24 40.88
C GLY A 1082 16.28 14.53 40.69
N ASN A 1083 15.91 15.50 39.84
CA ASN A 1083 14.51 15.79 39.55
C ASN A 1083 13.97 14.74 38.59
N CYS A 1084 12.85 14.12 38.95
CA CYS A 1084 12.17 13.13 38.11
C CYS A 1084 11.44 13.81 36.96
N THR A 1085 11.93 13.62 35.73
CA THR A 1085 11.34 14.17 34.50
C THR A 1085 10.55 13.12 33.71
N PHE A 1086 10.68 11.84 34.06
CA PHE A 1086 9.80 10.77 33.60
C PHE A 1086 9.45 9.80 34.74
N ASN A 1087 8.17 9.41 34.82
CA ASN A 1087 7.64 8.51 35.84
C ASN A 1087 6.67 7.50 35.21
N SER A 1088 7.03 6.20 35.26
CA SER A 1088 6.23 5.12 34.66
C SER A 1088 4.88 4.89 35.33
N GLY A 1089 4.67 5.39 36.54
CA GLY A 1089 3.43 5.24 37.30
C GLY A 1089 2.39 6.32 37.02
N ASN A 1090 2.68 7.26 36.12
CA ASN A 1090 1.70 8.28 35.71
C ASN A 1090 0.47 7.61 35.05
N PRO A 1091 -0.76 8.03 35.38
CA PRO A 1091 -1.98 7.37 34.89
C PRO A 1091 -2.03 7.20 33.36
N ASP A 1092 -1.59 8.22 32.62
CA ASP A 1092 -1.63 8.22 31.15
C ASP A 1092 -0.54 7.32 30.52
N TRP A 1093 0.35 6.72 31.33
CA TRP A 1093 1.43 5.86 30.87
C TRP A 1093 1.44 4.48 31.53
N ALA A 1094 0.86 4.32 32.72
CA ALA A 1094 1.03 3.17 33.61
C ALA A 1094 0.70 1.81 32.95
N ASP A 1095 -0.25 1.76 32.01
CA ASP A 1095 -0.65 0.53 31.31
C ASP A 1095 0.45 -0.05 30.41
N ASN A 1096 1.51 0.71 30.12
CA ASN A 1096 2.63 0.23 29.34
C ASN A 1096 3.56 -0.71 30.11
N LEU A 1097 3.54 -0.67 31.44
CA LEU A 1097 4.43 -1.44 32.31
C LEU A 1097 3.71 -1.87 33.59
N ASN A 1098 3.63 -3.17 33.81
CA ASN A 1098 2.94 -3.78 34.95
C ASN A 1098 3.86 -4.05 36.14
N GLY A 1099 5.15 -3.75 36.01
CA GLY A 1099 6.15 -3.95 37.04
C GLY A 1099 7.56 -3.98 36.45
N SER A 1100 8.54 -4.33 37.27
CA SER A 1100 9.95 -4.38 36.88
C SER A 1100 10.65 -5.45 37.70
N ARG A 1101 10.27 -6.72 37.48
CA ARG A 1101 10.72 -7.83 38.32
C ARG A 1101 12.25 -7.95 38.21
N ARG A 1102 12.95 -7.83 39.34
CA ARG A 1102 14.42 -7.76 39.45
C ARG A 1102 15.09 -6.59 38.71
N SER A 1103 14.34 -5.55 38.35
CA SER A 1103 14.87 -4.27 37.82
C SER A 1103 15.76 -4.41 36.58
N GLY A 1104 15.70 -5.54 35.87
CA GLY A 1104 16.47 -5.74 34.66
C GLY A 1104 15.98 -4.79 33.57
N PHE A 1105 16.83 -3.86 33.15
CA PHE A 1105 16.59 -2.99 31.99
C PHE A 1105 17.93 -2.63 31.33
N ALA A 1106 17.86 -2.18 30.08
CA ALA A 1106 18.99 -1.65 29.33
C ALA A 1106 18.53 -0.49 28.44
N VAL A 1107 19.47 0.40 28.12
CA VAL A 1107 19.29 1.48 27.15
C VAL A 1107 20.38 1.32 26.08
N SER A 1108 20.01 1.49 24.80
CA SER A 1108 20.98 1.45 23.69
C SER A 1108 21.97 2.60 23.80
N ASP A 1109 23.15 2.45 23.21
CA ASP A 1109 24.23 3.44 23.33
C ASP A 1109 23.89 4.80 22.71
N ASP A 1110 23.01 4.82 21.71
CA ASP A 1110 22.48 6.05 21.12
C ASP A 1110 21.35 6.69 21.95
N GLY A 1111 20.93 6.05 23.05
CA GLY A 1111 19.87 6.53 23.93
C GLY A 1111 18.46 6.47 23.34
N LYS A 1112 18.26 5.75 22.22
CA LYS A 1112 16.98 5.72 21.49
C LYS A 1112 16.11 4.49 21.76
N THR A 1113 16.65 3.44 22.36
CA THR A 1113 15.89 2.24 22.69
C THR A 1113 16.04 1.93 24.17
N LEU A 1114 14.92 1.70 24.86
CA LEU A 1114 14.89 1.17 26.22
C LEU A 1114 14.19 -0.18 26.23
N VAL A 1115 14.79 -1.15 26.92
CA VAL A 1115 14.20 -2.47 27.12
C VAL A 1115 14.14 -2.76 28.61
N ILE A 1116 12.98 -3.20 29.10
CA ILE A 1116 12.77 -3.53 30.51
C ILE A 1116 12.04 -4.86 30.67
N CYS A 1117 12.47 -5.66 31.65
CA CYS A 1117 11.79 -6.90 32.04
C CYS A 1117 10.59 -6.55 32.93
N ASP A 1118 9.39 -6.73 32.38
CA ASP A 1118 8.12 -6.40 33.02
C ASP A 1118 7.80 -7.34 34.21
N GLY A 1119 6.81 -6.96 35.02
CA GLY A 1119 6.27 -7.81 36.08
C GLY A 1119 5.77 -9.19 35.60
N SER A 1120 5.42 -9.31 34.31
CA SER A 1120 5.03 -10.56 33.63
C SER A 1120 6.21 -11.40 33.08
N TYR A 1121 7.45 -10.96 33.25
CA TYR A 1121 8.67 -11.52 32.64
C TYR A 1121 8.82 -11.28 31.13
N ALA A 1122 7.89 -10.57 30.49
CA ALA A 1122 8.04 -10.12 29.12
C ALA A 1122 9.06 -8.98 29.03
N LEU A 1123 9.85 -8.95 27.96
CA LEU A 1123 10.66 -7.79 27.62
C LEU A 1123 9.79 -6.76 26.90
N GLN A 1124 9.70 -5.56 27.45
CA GLN A 1124 8.99 -4.43 26.85
C GLN A 1124 10.01 -3.52 26.18
N PHE A 1125 9.83 -3.26 24.89
CA PHE A 1125 10.69 -2.39 24.08
C PHE A 1125 10.01 -1.04 23.86
N PHE A 1126 10.78 0.03 24.06
CA PHE A 1126 10.33 1.41 23.88
C PHE A 1126 11.31 2.17 22.99
N ASP A 1127 10.77 2.93 22.04
CA ASP A 1127 11.53 4.00 21.41
C ASP A 1127 11.59 5.20 22.37
N VAL A 1128 12.74 5.85 22.44
CA VAL A 1128 13.03 6.98 23.33
C VAL A 1128 13.35 8.21 22.49
N ALA A 1129 12.57 9.27 22.68
CA ALA A 1129 12.83 10.59 22.13
C ALA A 1129 13.14 11.58 23.26
N TRP A 1130 14.07 12.50 23.04
CA TRP A 1130 14.54 13.45 24.04
C TRP A 1130 14.14 14.88 23.71
N ASN A 1131 13.64 15.62 24.70
CA ASN A 1131 13.54 17.06 24.70
C ASN A 1131 14.31 17.61 25.91
N GLY A 1132 15.57 18.00 25.69
CA GLY A 1132 16.51 18.25 26.79
C GLY A 1132 16.66 17.02 27.68
N SER A 1133 16.51 17.19 28.99
CA SER A 1133 16.53 16.12 30.00
C SER A 1133 15.18 15.43 30.23
N THR A 1134 14.19 15.62 29.35
CA THR A 1134 12.87 14.98 29.45
C THR A 1134 12.69 13.95 28.34
N PRO A 1135 12.63 12.64 28.66
CA PRO A 1135 12.37 11.61 27.67
C PRO A 1135 10.87 11.38 27.44
N THR A 1136 10.52 11.01 26.21
CA THR A 1136 9.22 10.45 25.83
C THR A 1136 9.41 9.00 25.40
N LEU A 1137 8.68 8.07 26.01
CA LEU A 1137 8.71 6.65 25.68
C LEU A 1137 7.46 6.26 24.89
N THR A 1138 7.67 5.70 23.71
CA THR A 1138 6.61 5.10 22.90
C THR A 1138 6.81 3.60 22.86
N LYS A 1139 5.78 2.83 23.24
CA LYS A 1139 5.85 1.37 23.22
C LYS A 1139 6.04 0.88 21.79
N LYS A 1140 7.07 0.06 21.57
CA LYS A 1140 7.42 -0.51 20.28
C LYS A 1140 6.82 -1.90 20.11
N TYR A 1141 7.15 -2.83 21.02
CA TYR A 1141 6.61 -4.19 21.05
C TYR A 1141 6.98 -4.92 22.36
N SER A 1142 6.41 -6.12 22.56
CA SER A 1142 6.72 -7.03 23.68
C SER A 1142 7.35 -8.34 23.18
N TYR A 1143 8.20 -8.97 23.97
CA TYR A 1143 8.76 -10.30 23.70
C TYR A 1143 8.70 -11.20 24.93
N GLU A 1144 8.06 -12.37 24.80
CA GLU A 1144 7.80 -13.30 25.91
C GLU A 1144 8.78 -14.49 25.95
N GLY A 1145 9.72 -14.60 25.00
CA GLY A 1145 10.53 -15.81 24.81
C GLY A 1145 11.55 -16.14 25.90
N ILE A 1146 11.77 -15.26 26.90
CA ILE A 1146 12.62 -15.57 28.07
C ILE A 1146 11.82 -16.24 29.19
N GLY A 1147 10.64 -15.71 29.53
CA GLY A 1147 9.75 -16.24 30.58
C GLY A 1147 10.36 -16.36 31.98
N ALA A 1148 11.39 -15.58 32.32
CA ALA A 1148 12.13 -15.71 33.58
C ALA A 1148 12.64 -14.35 34.10
N GLU A 1149 13.06 -14.32 35.38
CA GLU A 1149 13.68 -13.15 36.01
C GLU A 1149 14.98 -12.76 35.29
N VAL A 1150 15.11 -11.45 35.00
CA VAL A 1150 16.31 -10.84 34.42
C VAL A 1150 16.84 -9.80 35.41
N TYR A 1151 18.08 -9.96 35.87
CA TYR A 1151 18.67 -9.15 36.93
C TYR A 1151 19.46 -7.96 36.37
N GLN A 1152 20.06 -8.12 35.20
CA GLN A 1152 20.71 -7.03 34.45
C GLN A 1152 20.68 -7.34 32.95
N MET A 1153 20.58 -6.29 32.13
CA MET A 1153 20.70 -6.37 30.68
C MET A 1153 21.74 -5.38 30.18
N ALA A 1154 22.34 -5.66 29.03
CA ALA A 1154 23.21 -4.72 28.33
C ALA A 1154 23.14 -4.97 26.81
N PHE A 1155 23.19 -3.90 26.03
CA PHE A 1155 23.44 -4.01 24.60
C PHE A 1155 24.93 -4.18 24.35
N ASP A 1156 25.28 -5.13 23.48
CA ASP A 1156 26.62 -5.26 22.92
C ASP A 1156 26.88 -4.17 21.84
N PRO A 1157 28.12 -4.04 21.32
CA PRO A 1157 28.43 -3.01 20.33
C PRO A 1157 27.61 -3.03 19.05
N ALA A 1158 27.00 -4.17 18.68
CA ALA A 1158 26.14 -4.28 17.50
C ALA A 1158 24.64 -4.16 17.82
N GLY A 1159 24.29 -3.84 19.06
CA GLY A 1159 22.89 -3.73 19.49
C GLY A 1159 22.22 -5.09 19.76
N ASN A 1160 22.97 -6.18 19.89
CA ASN A 1160 22.41 -7.42 20.45
C ASN A 1160 22.17 -7.23 21.95
N LEU A 1161 21.03 -7.67 22.45
CA LEU A 1161 20.65 -7.54 23.86
C LEU A 1161 21.11 -8.77 24.64
N VAL A 1162 22.00 -8.58 25.61
CA VAL A 1162 22.43 -9.62 26.53
C VAL A 1162 21.60 -9.52 27.81
N CYS A 1163 20.81 -10.56 28.10
CA CYS A 1163 19.98 -10.67 29.29
C CYS A 1163 20.56 -11.70 30.26
N ALA A 1164 20.86 -11.28 31.49
CA ALA A 1164 21.38 -12.14 32.52
C ALA A 1164 20.32 -12.46 33.59
N GLY A 1165 20.11 -13.76 33.82
CA GLY A 1165 19.18 -14.29 34.82
C GLY A 1165 19.65 -15.65 35.33
N LYS A 1166 18.80 -16.68 35.23
CA LYS A 1166 19.23 -18.09 35.45
C LYS A 1166 20.09 -18.64 34.32
N GLN A 1167 20.09 -17.97 33.18
CA GLN A 1167 20.95 -18.20 32.03
C GLN A 1167 21.35 -16.84 31.45
N VAL A 1168 22.32 -16.86 30.56
CA VAL A 1168 22.59 -15.72 29.68
C VAL A 1168 21.90 -15.96 28.34
N TYR A 1169 21.07 -15.00 27.95
CA TYR A 1169 20.44 -14.95 26.64
C TYR A 1169 21.11 -13.83 25.86
N VAL A 1170 21.65 -14.13 24.69
CA VAL A 1170 22.06 -13.08 23.74
C VAL A 1170 21.00 -13.05 22.66
N LEU A 1171 20.27 -11.94 22.56
CA LEU A 1171 19.17 -11.76 21.63
C LEU A 1171 19.57 -10.78 20.54
N SER A 1172 19.43 -11.17 19.27
CA SER A 1172 19.46 -10.17 18.21
C SER A 1172 18.14 -9.40 18.17
N ILE A 1173 18.22 -8.10 17.93
CA ILE A 1173 17.05 -7.21 17.88
C ILE A 1173 16.78 -6.82 16.43
N PRO A 1174 15.52 -6.83 15.97
CA PRO A 1174 15.19 -6.53 14.58
C PRO A 1174 15.73 -5.18 14.10
N THR A 1175 16.41 -5.18 12.96
CA THR A 1175 16.97 -3.99 12.32
C THR A 1175 17.20 -4.23 10.83
N GLU A 1176 16.81 -3.26 10.01
CA GLU A 1176 17.10 -3.23 8.56
C GLU A 1176 18.57 -2.86 8.28
N LEU A 1177 19.22 -2.15 9.22
CA LEU A 1177 20.61 -1.72 9.10
C LEU A 1177 21.48 -2.42 10.15
N ASN A 1178 21.87 -3.66 9.86
CA ASN A 1178 22.83 -4.42 10.66
C ASN A 1178 24.26 -3.96 10.34
N GLN A 1179 24.63 -2.75 10.75
CA GLN A 1179 25.95 -2.16 10.51
C GLN A 1179 26.54 -1.62 11.80
N THR A 1180 27.80 -1.98 12.07
CA THR A 1180 28.55 -1.50 13.23
C THR A 1180 29.92 -0.99 12.81
N ILE A 1181 30.30 0.18 13.32
CA ILE A 1181 31.64 0.76 13.18
C ILE A 1181 32.36 0.61 14.51
N THR A 1182 33.44 -0.17 14.54
CA THR A 1182 34.32 -0.32 15.70
C THR A 1182 35.59 0.51 15.50
N PRO A 1183 35.78 1.62 16.23
CA PRO A 1183 37.04 2.37 16.21
C PRO A 1183 38.20 1.57 16.80
N ALA A 1184 39.39 1.70 16.22
CA ALA A 1184 40.63 1.30 16.87
C ALA A 1184 40.98 2.29 18.00
N LYS A 1185 41.81 1.86 18.95
CA LYS A 1185 42.36 2.75 20.00
C LYS A 1185 43.00 3.98 19.38
N ARG A 1186 42.85 5.14 20.02
CA ARG A 1186 43.44 6.40 19.53
C ARG A 1186 44.96 6.38 19.40
N SER A 1187 45.64 5.46 20.10
CA SER A 1187 47.09 5.26 19.97
C SER A 1187 47.51 4.52 18.68
N LEU A 1188 46.59 3.84 17.99
CA LEU A 1188 46.86 3.02 16.80
C LEU A 1188 46.69 3.84 15.51
N THR A 1189 47.34 5.00 15.41
CA THR A 1189 47.24 5.86 14.22
C THR A 1189 48.06 5.34 13.04
N VAL A 1190 47.62 5.67 11.82
CA VAL A 1190 48.38 5.40 10.58
C VAL A 1190 48.70 6.68 9.83
N LYS A 1191 49.70 6.64 8.95
CA LYS A 1191 50.08 7.78 8.10
C LYS A 1191 50.24 7.35 6.65
N ARG A 1192 49.67 8.13 5.73
CA ARG A 1192 49.98 7.95 4.30
C ARG A 1192 51.43 8.35 4.04
N GLN A 1193 52.23 7.50 3.40
CA GLN A 1193 53.64 7.78 3.11
C GLN A 1193 53.94 7.52 1.62
N THR A 1194 54.97 8.20 1.09
CA THR A 1194 55.48 7.93 -0.25
C THR A 1194 56.30 6.64 -0.24
N THR A 1195 56.01 5.75 -1.17
CA THR A 1195 56.82 4.54 -1.40
C THR A 1195 58.16 4.92 -2.01
N MET A 1196 59.27 4.66 -1.31
CA MET A 1196 60.63 4.84 -1.83
C MET A 1196 61.03 3.60 -2.63
N GLY A 1197 60.81 3.63 -3.94
CA GLY A 1197 61.49 2.81 -4.95
C GLY A 1197 61.86 1.36 -4.58
N VAL A 1198 61.00 0.42 -5.02
CA VAL A 1198 61.27 -1.02 -5.23
C VAL A 1198 61.94 -1.75 -4.06
N GLU A 1199 61.14 -2.16 -3.08
CA GLU A 1199 61.23 -3.54 -2.60
C GLU A 1199 60.14 -4.36 -3.31
N GLN A 1200 60.57 -5.33 -4.11
CA GLN A 1200 59.65 -6.33 -4.65
C GLN A 1200 58.92 -7.00 -3.49
N PRO A 1201 57.58 -7.04 -3.49
CA PRO A 1201 56.90 -8.03 -2.68
C PRO A 1201 57.33 -9.39 -3.23
N ALA A 1202 57.81 -10.28 -2.36
CA ALA A 1202 57.78 -11.71 -2.63
C ALA A 1202 56.31 -12.08 -2.83
N GLY A 1203 55.85 -11.98 -4.08
CA GLY A 1203 54.46 -12.22 -4.45
C GLY A 1203 54.08 -13.61 -3.99
N ARG A 1204 53.08 -13.71 -3.11
CA ARG A 1204 52.40 -14.97 -2.88
C ARG A 1204 51.78 -15.39 -4.20
N LYS A 1205 52.42 -16.34 -4.85
CA LYS A 1205 51.97 -16.92 -6.10
C LYS A 1205 50.68 -17.70 -5.82
N ARG A 1206 49.65 -17.48 -6.63
CA ARG A 1206 48.37 -18.21 -6.53
C ARG A 1206 48.63 -19.70 -6.78
N VAL A 1207 48.31 -20.56 -5.80
CA VAL A 1207 48.44 -22.01 -5.93
C VAL A 1207 47.37 -22.55 -6.88
N VAL A 1208 47.79 -23.35 -7.85
CA VAL A 1208 46.92 -24.05 -8.81
C VAL A 1208 46.68 -25.49 -8.38
N SER A 1209 47.72 -26.16 -7.87
CA SER A 1209 47.61 -27.55 -7.42
C SER A 1209 48.70 -27.89 -6.40
N VAL A 1210 48.39 -28.83 -5.50
CA VAL A 1210 49.36 -29.45 -4.58
C VAL A 1210 49.33 -30.97 -4.81
N SER A 1211 50.51 -31.56 -5.02
CA SER A 1211 50.68 -33.00 -5.19
C SER A 1211 51.73 -33.52 -4.22
N TYR A 1212 51.51 -34.69 -3.64
CA TYR A 1212 52.43 -35.35 -2.71
C TYR A 1212 53.11 -36.53 -3.40
N TYR A 1213 54.41 -36.71 -3.18
CA TYR A 1213 55.17 -37.86 -3.66
C TYR A 1213 55.83 -38.59 -2.48
N ASN A 1214 55.71 -39.90 -2.39
CA ASN A 1214 56.46 -40.67 -1.39
C ASN A 1214 57.92 -40.91 -1.84
N ALA A 1215 58.75 -41.52 -0.98
CA ALA A 1215 60.14 -41.83 -1.29
C ALA A 1215 60.33 -42.78 -2.49
N ALA A 1216 59.28 -43.50 -2.91
CA ALA A 1216 59.27 -44.35 -4.10
C ALA A 1216 58.80 -43.63 -5.38
N GLY A 1217 58.47 -42.34 -5.29
CA GLY A 1217 58.07 -41.50 -6.44
C GLY A 1217 56.60 -41.60 -6.85
N MET A 1218 55.73 -42.26 -6.06
CA MET A 1218 54.29 -42.32 -6.35
C MET A 1218 53.59 -41.01 -6.01
N GLN A 1219 52.74 -40.49 -6.91
CA GLN A 1219 52.00 -39.24 -6.73
C GLN A 1219 50.61 -39.47 -6.10
N SER A 1220 50.20 -38.57 -5.19
CA SER A 1220 48.85 -38.52 -4.60
C SER A 1220 48.39 -37.08 -4.40
N ALA A 1221 47.07 -36.85 -4.36
CA ALA A 1221 46.46 -35.56 -3.98
C ALA A 1221 46.39 -35.37 -2.45
N GLN A 1222 46.65 -36.43 -1.67
CA GLN A 1222 46.70 -36.44 -0.22
C GLN A 1222 48.08 -36.96 0.26
N PRO A 1223 48.61 -36.51 1.41
CA PRO A 1223 49.93 -36.94 1.87
C PRO A 1223 49.93 -38.41 2.32
N PHE A 1224 50.98 -39.14 1.93
CA PHE A 1224 51.32 -40.48 2.41
C PHE A 1224 51.73 -40.45 3.90
N GLU A 1225 51.69 -41.58 4.60
CA GLU A 1225 52.38 -41.67 5.90
C GLU A 1225 53.90 -41.67 5.72
N GLY A 1226 54.62 -40.94 6.56
CA GLY A 1226 56.06 -40.79 6.51
C GLY A 1226 56.53 -39.64 5.60
N VAL A 1227 57.66 -39.84 4.93
CA VAL A 1227 58.32 -38.77 4.14
C VAL A 1227 57.56 -38.51 2.84
N ASN A 1228 57.06 -37.29 2.71
CA ASN A 1228 56.43 -36.75 1.52
C ASN A 1228 57.29 -35.66 0.89
N ILE A 1229 57.39 -35.66 -0.44
CA ILE A 1229 57.83 -34.52 -1.24
C ILE A 1229 56.56 -33.84 -1.75
N VAL A 1230 56.25 -32.67 -1.19
CA VAL A 1230 55.09 -31.86 -1.58
C VAL A 1230 55.50 -30.95 -2.73
N VAL A 1231 54.76 -30.99 -3.83
CA VAL A 1231 54.96 -30.14 -5.00
C VAL A 1231 53.75 -29.24 -5.18
N THR A 1232 53.94 -27.94 -4.94
CA THR A 1232 52.95 -26.89 -5.15
C THR A 1232 53.21 -26.20 -6.47
N ARG A 1233 52.26 -26.24 -7.41
CA ARG A 1233 52.33 -25.46 -8.66
C ARG A 1233 51.55 -24.16 -8.52
N TYR A 1234 52.08 -23.10 -9.11
CA TYR A 1234 51.49 -21.78 -9.10
C TYR A 1234 50.98 -21.36 -10.47
N ALA A 1235 50.08 -20.37 -10.49
CA ALA A 1235 49.41 -19.89 -11.69
C ALA A 1235 50.35 -19.22 -12.70
N ASP A 1236 51.55 -18.82 -12.28
CA ASP A 1236 52.61 -18.29 -13.14
C ASP A 1236 53.47 -19.40 -13.79
N GLY A 1237 53.09 -20.67 -13.63
CA GLY A 1237 53.79 -21.83 -14.18
C GLY A 1237 54.96 -22.33 -13.33
N THR A 1238 55.33 -21.62 -12.26
CA THR A 1238 56.42 -22.04 -11.36
C THR A 1238 55.96 -23.10 -10.36
N LYS A 1239 56.90 -23.87 -9.81
CA LYS A 1239 56.63 -24.92 -8.81
C LYS A 1239 57.55 -24.77 -7.59
N LYS A 1240 57.02 -25.03 -6.39
CA LYS A 1240 57.76 -25.19 -5.14
C LYS A 1240 57.72 -26.66 -4.72
N THR A 1241 58.87 -27.20 -4.33
CA THR A 1241 59.01 -28.58 -3.86
C THR A 1241 59.59 -28.57 -2.46
N GLU A 1242 58.94 -29.25 -1.51
CA GLU A 1242 59.35 -29.25 -0.10
C GLU A 1242 59.11 -30.61 0.54
N LYS A 1243 60.06 -31.05 1.38
CA LYS A 1243 60.01 -32.35 2.06
C LYS A 1243 59.30 -32.18 3.40
N VAL A 1244 58.22 -32.91 3.59
CA VAL A 1244 57.39 -32.88 4.82
C VAL A 1244 57.26 -34.31 5.34
N ILE A 1245 57.40 -34.50 6.64
CA ILE A 1245 57.18 -35.80 7.29
C ILE A 1245 55.79 -35.71 7.93
N ARG A 1246 54.89 -36.59 7.52
CA ARG A 1246 53.55 -36.73 8.10
C ARG A 1246 53.50 -37.94 9.02
#